data_AF-A0A1Z5SIR6-F1
#
_entry.id   AF-A0A1Z5SIR6-F1
#
_cell.length_a   1.000
_cell.length_b   1.000
_cell.length_c   1.000
_cell.angle_alpha   90.00
_cell.angle_beta   90.00
_cell.angle_gamma   90.00
#
_symmetry.space_group_name_H-M   'P 1'
#
loop_
_entity.id
_entity.type
_entity.pdbx_description
1 polymer ?
#
loop_
_entity_poly.entity_id
_entity_poly.type
_entity_poly.pdbx_seq_one_letter_code
_entity_poly.pdbx_strand_id
1 'polypeptide(L)'
;MVCVKENVKIIKRIKHHYMRKFTLTLALAATLPVVTDAQRYFGVATSNWSGTNSLYLNPANLADSRHKFTVDLFSMNIGADNSLAKFNAGDIFSGVLDGDNLSKSLTFSNNDKFSILLPTAEVRGPGFMFSIGNKHGVAITTRLRGMAQFHNMNQNLYRNVTDTNFNPQAGVNVRADNFNFTTHLWSELGLSYGGVIWQKRKHQVKGGFTARYLMGAGYASLVSRNLNATFISAPNNQTQFNVTNTDLSYAQGGVAVEGGNDATSNFFGNAGRGFGFDLGVVYEFRPKYQSYKYDMDGKTGISDNSKNQYLLRFSAAVTDLGSISYSSNNKESKFTGNGTGLFGDSIANNIYNFDSLSRYLNQRGLALSQAATTTKVGLPTALVVGLDYHAVGGLYVNATYMANIADRLRYGNTLYSQITLTPRFDTRVFSFGLPITYSTLSKGIKAGAGIRVGGFFFGSDDMLSFFGDGYGMNMYFGASVPFNKKKPRDSDGDLVSNRKDKCKNEKGVWEMKGCPNPDKDGDGILDKDDKCPDVAGSKTAAGCPDADLDGVADAEDRCPAEAGDVAMQGCPDRDKDGVADIDDACPDLAGLAQYKGCPDTDGDGIADNVDKCPTAAGPIANEGCPDTDNDGVADHLDKCPTVAGTVNNFGCPEVSVQVKKRLAFAATAIQFDLGKATIKKTSNKLLDEVVKILKDYPDYMMTIEGHTDNTGKPEKNMQLSKDRAASVKAYFVSKGIAAERLSDDGFGDTKPVASNKTAAGRAKNRRVAMDLKLKN
;
A
#
# COMPACT_ATOMS: atom_id res chain seq x y z
N MET A 1 -51.24 -18.23 64.25
CA MET A 1 -49.90 -18.83 64.03
C MET A 1 -50.00 -20.23 63.40
N VAL A 2 -50.69 -20.39 62.25
CA VAL A 2 -50.85 -21.70 61.58
C VAL A 2 -50.46 -21.64 60.08
N CYS A 3 -50.94 -20.65 59.32
CA CYS A 3 -50.71 -20.56 57.86
C CYS A 3 -49.27 -20.23 57.37
N VAL A 4 -48.26 -20.21 58.25
CA VAL A 4 -46.86 -19.91 57.88
C VAL A 4 -45.93 -21.14 57.94
N LYS A 5 -46.34 -22.23 58.62
CA LYS A 5 -45.48 -23.43 58.76
C LYS A 5 -45.59 -24.44 57.61
N GLU A 6 -46.66 -24.42 56.81
CA GLU A 6 -46.80 -25.34 55.67
C GLU A 6 -46.08 -24.87 54.40
N ASN A 7 -46.17 -23.57 54.07
CA ASN A 7 -45.53 -23.01 52.87
C ASN A 7 -43.99 -23.12 52.89
N VAL A 8 -43.36 -23.14 54.07
CA VAL A 8 -41.90 -23.34 54.20
C VAL A 8 -41.47 -24.80 53.98
N LYS A 9 -42.34 -25.79 54.27
CA LYS A 9 -42.07 -27.20 53.95
C LYS A 9 -42.21 -27.48 52.45
N ILE A 10 -43.18 -26.86 51.78
CA ILE A 10 -43.39 -27.00 50.33
C ILE A 10 -42.22 -26.37 49.56
N ILE A 11 -41.80 -25.15 49.90
CA ILE A 11 -40.69 -24.47 49.22
C ILE A 11 -39.34 -25.19 49.45
N LYS A 12 -39.08 -25.77 50.64
CA LYS A 12 -37.86 -26.58 50.85
C LYS A 12 -37.89 -27.93 50.12
N ARG A 13 -39.05 -28.58 49.94
CA ARG A 13 -39.17 -29.77 49.08
C ARG A 13 -39.00 -29.44 47.60
N ILE A 14 -39.59 -28.34 47.11
CA ILE A 14 -39.47 -27.91 45.71
C ILE A 14 -38.03 -27.53 45.36
N LYS A 15 -37.31 -26.75 46.20
CA LYS A 15 -35.91 -26.38 45.93
C LYS A 15 -34.97 -27.58 45.84
N HIS A 16 -35.17 -28.62 46.64
CA HIS A 16 -34.29 -29.80 46.64
C HIS A 16 -34.67 -30.85 45.58
N HIS A 17 -35.91 -30.83 45.07
CA HIS A 17 -36.34 -31.75 44.00
C HIS A 17 -36.13 -31.15 42.59
N TYR A 18 -36.28 -29.83 42.41
CA TYR A 18 -36.08 -29.19 41.11
C TYR A 18 -34.62 -28.85 40.79
N MET A 19 -33.78 -28.47 41.77
CA MET A 19 -32.33 -28.29 41.49
C MET A 19 -31.67 -29.63 41.15
N ARG A 20 -32.03 -30.71 41.87
CA ARG A 20 -31.51 -32.05 41.58
C ARG A 20 -31.97 -32.56 40.22
N LYS A 21 -33.23 -32.29 39.83
CA LYS A 21 -33.72 -32.53 38.47
C LYS A 21 -32.99 -31.68 37.43
N PHE A 22 -32.75 -30.39 37.62
CA PHE A 22 -32.06 -29.56 36.60
C PHE A 22 -30.62 -30.01 36.33
N THR A 23 -29.89 -30.47 37.36
CA THR A 23 -28.59 -31.14 37.16
C THR A 23 -28.73 -32.56 36.60
N LEU A 24 -29.82 -33.28 36.91
CA LEU A 24 -30.10 -34.57 36.26
C LEU A 24 -30.53 -34.41 34.79
N THR A 25 -31.18 -33.33 34.36
CA THR A 25 -31.59 -33.17 32.95
C THR A 25 -30.39 -32.92 32.05
N LEU A 26 -29.37 -32.19 32.53
CA LEU A 26 -28.08 -32.10 31.81
C LEU A 26 -27.32 -33.44 31.79
N ALA A 27 -27.50 -34.31 32.79
CA ALA A 27 -26.92 -35.64 32.82
C ALA A 27 -27.72 -36.68 32.00
N LEU A 28 -29.07 -36.57 31.94
CA LEU A 28 -29.95 -37.44 31.16
C LEU A 28 -29.84 -37.16 29.65
N ALA A 29 -29.50 -35.93 29.28
CA ALA A 29 -29.08 -35.60 27.91
C ALA A 29 -27.80 -36.36 27.47
N ALA A 30 -27.08 -36.98 28.40
CA ALA A 30 -25.94 -37.87 28.13
C ALA A 30 -26.29 -39.38 28.24
N THR A 31 -27.56 -39.74 28.49
CA THR A 31 -27.99 -41.14 28.69
C THR A 31 -29.21 -41.56 27.85
N LEU A 32 -29.46 -40.92 26.70
CA LEU A 32 -30.49 -41.33 25.73
C LEU A 32 -29.84 -41.88 24.44
N PRO A 33 -30.15 -43.13 24.01
CA PRO A 33 -29.29 -43.86 23.07
C PRO A 33 -29.69 -43.70 21.59
N VAL A 34 -29.65 -42.48 21.03
CA VAL A 34 -29.70 -42.27 19.57
C VAL A 34 -28.73 -41.16 19.16
N VAL A 35 -27.57 -41.52 18.57
CA VAL A 35 -26.49 -40.60 18.16
C VAL A 35 -25.81 -41.10 16.85
N THR A 36 -25.02 -40.31 16.09
CA THR A 36 -24.09 -40.65 14.95
C THR A 36 -23.43 -39.36 14.35
N ASP A 37 -22.93 -39.49 13.12
CA ASP A 37 -21.89 -38.77 12.41
C ASP A 37 -22.23 -37.30 12.14
N ALA A 38 -21.61 -36.45 12.94
CA ALA A 38 -21.24 -35.12 12.47
C ALA A 38 -20.06 -34.57 13.27
N GLN A 39 -18.89 -35.10 12.95
CA GLN A 39 -17.62 -34.61 13.52
C GLN A 39 -17.17 -33.25 12.98
N ARG A 40 -17.87 -32.63 12.02
CA ARG A 40 -17.31 -31.53 11.22
C ARG A 40 -18.21 -30.30 11.04
N TYR A 41 -19.48 -30.33 11.43
CA TYR A 41 -20.43 -29.18 11.45
C TYR A 41 -20.42 -28.37 10.14
N PHE A 42 -20.58 -29.01 8.97
CA PHE A 42 -20.29 -28.42 7.66
C PHE A 42 -21.03 -27.08 7.39
N GLY A 43 -22.28 -26.95 7.87
CA GLY A 43 -23.05 -25.70 7.78
C GLY A 43 -22.44 -24.50 8.51
N VAL A 44 -21.50 -24.69 9.45
CA VAL A 44 -20.85 -23.60 10.20
C VAL A 44 -19.32 -23.66 10.25
N ALA A 45 -18.68 -24.83 10.23
CA ALA A 45 -17.22 -24.95 10.35
C ALA A 45 -16.46 -24.43 9.13
N THR A 46 -17.09 -24.44 7.95
CA THR A 46 -16.51 -23.94 6.70
C THR A 46 -16.44 -22.40 6.64
N SER A 47 -17.22 -21.70 7.49
CA SER A 47 -17.20 -20.23 7.67
C SER A 47 -15.79 -19.74 8.02
N ASN A 48 -15.44 -18.56 7.52
CA ASN A 48 -14.18 -17.89 7.83
C ASN A 48 -14.14 -17.29 9.26
N TRP A 49 -15.25 -17.37 9.97
CA TRP A 49 -15.43 -16.87 11.34
C TRP A 49 -15.75 -18.00 12.34
N SER A 50 -15.64 -19.27 11.93
CA SER A 50 -16.04 -20.44 12.73
C SER A 50 -15.18 -20.77 13.96
N GLY A 51 -14.09 -20.02 14.18
CA GLY A 51 -13.19 -20.23 15.32
C GLY A 51 -12.44 -21.55 15.22
N THR A 52 -12.30 -22.27 16.34
CA THR A 52 -11.62 -23.57 16.37
C THR A 52 -12.36 -24.66 15.59
N ASN A 53 -13.64 -24.48 15.26
CA ASN A 53 -14.40 -25.46 14.47
C ASN A 53 -13.77 -25.72 13.09
N SER A 54 -13.12 -24.71 12.49
CA SER A 54 -12.36 -24.86 11.24
C SER A 54 -11.12 -25.77 11.34
N LEU A 55 -10.57 -25.96 12.54
CA LEU A 55 -9.34 -26.73 12.77
C LEU A 55 -9.58 -28.23 12.58
N TYR A 56 -10.78 -28.70 12.93
CA TYR A 56 -11.23 -30.07 12.71
C TYR A 56 -11.44 -30.42 11.22
N LEU A 57 -11.48 -29.42 10.33
CA LEU A 57 -11.42 -29.62 8.88
C LEU A 57 -9.98 -29.51 8.37
N ASN A 58 -9.24 -28.50 8.81
CA ASN A 58 -7.84 -28.27 8.43
C ASN A 58 -7.12 -27.36 9.44
N PRO A 59 -6.04 -27.80 10.11
CA PRO A 59 -5.33 -26.98 11.10
C PRO A 59 -4.66 -25.73 10.52
N ALA A 60 -4.40 -25.66 9.21
CA ALA A 60 -3.86 -24.46 8.57
C ALA A 60 -4.83 -23.26 8.57
N ASN A 61 -6.13 -23.48 8.83
CA ASN A 61 -7.13 -22.41 9.00
C ASN A 61 -6.83 -21.50 10.22
N LEU A 62 -5.98 -21.95 11.14
CA LEU A 62 -5.47 -21.16 12.26
C LEU A 62 -4.63 -19.95 11.79
N ALA A 63 -3.98 -20.06 10.64
CA ALA A 63 -3.15 -19.01 10.04
C ALA A 63 -3.99 -17.95 9.32
N ASP A 64 -3.68 -16.67 9.57
CA ASP A 64 -4.47 -15.54 9.06
C ASP A 64 -5.98 -15.69 9.41
N SER A 65 -6.25 -16.02 10.67
CA SER A 65 -7.60 -15.99 11.20
C SER A 65 -8.13 -14.56 11.31
N ARG A 66 -9.46 -14.42 11.15
CA ARG A 66 -10.21 -13.19 11.41
C ARG A 66 -10.37 -12.89 12.91
N HIS A 67 -10.13 -13.88 13.78
CA HIS A 67 -10.13 -13.73 15.23
C HIS A 67 -8.74 -13.35 15.76
N LYS A 68 -8.67 -12.37 16.67
CA LYS A 68 -7.46 -12.09 17.44
C LYS A 68 -7.32 -13.13 18.56
N PHE A 69 -8.42 -13.42 19.23
CA PHE A 69 -8.55 -14.42 20.29
C PHE A 69 -9.98 -14.99 20.26
N THR A 70 -10.15 -16.26 20.57
CA THR A 70 -11.47 -16.90 20.75
C THR A 70 -11.41 -17.80 21.97
N VAL A 71 -12.46 -17.74 22.80
CA VAL A 71 -12.74 -18.74 23.84
C VAL A 71 -13.92 -19.58 23.36
N ASP A 72 -13.73 -20.88 23.16
CA ASP A 72 -14.82 -21.81 22.90
C ASP A 72 -15.32 -22.34 24.24
N LEU A 73 -16.58 -22.09 24.57
CA LEU A 73 -17.16 -22.47 25.85
C LEU A 73 -17.52 -23.95 25.83
N PHE A 74 -18.36 -24.32 24.87
CA PHE A 74 -18.68 -25.69 24.53
C PHE A 74 -19.26 -25.77 23.10
N SER A 75 -19.20 -26.95 22.50
CA SER A 75 -20.15 -27.36 21.47
C SER A 75 -20.48 -28.83 21.60
N MET A 76 -21.66 -29.22 21.15
CA MET A 76 -22.11 -30.60 21.13
C MET A 76 -22.63 -30.96 19.74
N ASN A 77 -22.44 -32.21 19.33
CA ASN A 77 -23.11 -32.81 18.18
C ASN A 77 -23.64 -34.21 18.50
N ILE A 78 -24.84 -34.47 18.00
CA ILE A 78 -25.63 -35.69 18.14
C ILE A 78 -26.35 -35.93 16.79
N GLY A 79 -26.20 -37.11 16.15
CA GLY A 79 -26.92 -37.47 14.90
C GLY A 79 -27.56 -38.85 14.86
N ALA A 80 -28.02 -39.39 13.73
CA ALA A 80 -28.26 -40.83 13.54
C ALA A 80 -27.95 -41.20 12.05
N ASP A 81 -27.36 -42.36 11.69
CA ASP A 81 -26.82 -42.62 10.33
C ASP A 81 -26.62 -44.11 10.03
N ASN A 82 -27.10 -44.57 8.87
CA ASN A 82 -27.04 -45.98 8.49
C ASN A 82 -27.35 -46.24 6.99
N SER A 83 -27.23 -47.50 6.56
CA SER A 83 -27.63 -47.97 5.22
C SER A 83 -28.73 -49.04 5.24
N LEU A 84 -29.39 -49.23 6.39
CA LEU A 84 -30.30 -50.34 6.69
C LEU A 84 -31.77 -49.91 6.66
N ALA A 85 -32.10 -48.81 7.32
CA ALA A 85 -33.44 -48.35 7.58
C ALA A 85 -33.51 -46.82 7.54
N LYS A 86 -34.64 -46.29 7.07
CA LYS A 86 -34.89 -44.85 7.11
C LYS A 86 -35.53 -44.45 8.44
N PHE A 87 -35.21 -43.25 8.92
CA PHE A 87 -35.86 -42.63 10.07
C PHE A 87 -37.19 -41.99 9.64
N ASN A 88 -38.28 -42.26 10.37
CA ASN A 88 -39.61 -41.73 10.08
C ASN A 88 -39.85 -40.40 10.81
N ALA A 89 -39.98 -39.28 10.07
CA ALA A 89 -39.99 -37.92 10.62
C ALA A 89 -40.92 -37.64 11.82
N GLY A 90 -42.07 -38.32 11.92
CA GLY A 90 -43.03 -38.15 13.03
C GLY A 90 -42.64 -38.87 14.32
N ASP A 91 -41.96 -40.01 14.24
CA ASP A 91 -41.68 -40.91 15.37
C ASP A 91 -40.25 -40.77 15.93
N ILE A 92 -39.48 -39.82 15.39
CA ILE A 92 -38.13 -39.51 15.87
C ILE A 92 -38.19 -38.86 17.26
N PHE A 93 -38.95 -37.77 17.43
CA PHE A 93 -38.96 -37.04 18.70
C PHE A 93 -39.54 -37.83 19.88
N SER A 94 -40.40 -38.82 19.62
CA SER A 94 -40.93 -39.76 20.63
C SER A 94 -40.01 -40.97 20.83
N GLY A 95 -39.71 -41.72 19.76
CA GLY A 95 -38.93 -42.96 19.83
C GLY A 95 -37.48 -42.79 20.28
N VAL A 96 -36.87 -41.63 20.03
CA VAL A 96 -35.49 -41.30 20.44
C VAL A 96 -35.38 -41.01 21.94
N LEU A 97 -36.41 -40.38 22.52
CA LEU A 97 -36.38 -39.94 23.92
C LEU A 97 -36.88 -41.03 24.89
N ASP A 98 -37.68 -41.99 24.43
CA ASP A 98 -38.22 -43.08 25.27
C ASP A 98 -37.44 -44.41 25.16
N GLY A 99 -36.49 -44.56 24.22
CA GLY A 99 -35.57 -45.71 24.13
C GLY A 99 -36.17 -47.04 23.64
N ASP A 100 -37.36 -47.41 24.14
CA ASP A 100 -38.00 -48.72 23.90
C ASP A 100 -38.69 -48.86 22.53
N ASN A 101 -38.73 -47.80 21.71
CA ASN A 101 -39.50 -47.76 20.45
C ASN A 101 -38.68 -47.45 19.19
N LEU A 102 -37.35 -47.32 19.28
CA LEU A 102 -36.50 -46.96 18.13
C LEU A 102 -36.66 -47.92 16.93
N SER A 103 -36.91 -49.21 17.18
CA SER A 103 -37.16 -50.22 16.14
C SER A 103 -38.45 -50.01 15.34
N LYS A 104 -39.42 -49.26 15.88
CA LYS A 104 -40.68 -48.89 15.20
C LYS A 104 -40.52 -47.61 14.38
N SER A 105 -39.64 -46.69 14.80
CA SER A 105 -39.31 -45.46 14.08
C SER A 105 -38.38 -45.67 12.86
N LEU A 106 -38.08 -46.94 12.52
CA LEU A 106 -37.12 -47.34 11.50
C LEU A 106 -37.76 -48.23 10.42
N THR A 107 -37.82 -47.73 9.19
CA THR A 107 -38.34 -48.48 8.03
C THR A 107 -37.20 -49.21 7.32
N PHE A 108 -37.07 -50.53 7.55
CA PHE A 108 -35.99 -51.37 7.02
C PHE A 108 -36.08 -51.57 5.49
N SER A 109 -34.93 -51.42 4.82
CA SER A 109 -34.73 -51.75 3.40
C SER A 109 -34.35 -53.23 3.23
N ASN A 110 -34.63 -53.82 2.06
CA ASN A 110 -34.26 -55.20 1.73
C ASN A 110 -32.80 -55.26 1.23
N ASN A 111 -31.83 -55.14 2.15
CA ASN A 111 -30.40 -55.16 1.85
C ASN A 111 -29.70 -56.29 2.63
N ASP A 112 -29.23 -57.34 1.94
CA ASP A 112 -28.58 -58.51 2.56
C ASP A 112 -27.45 -58.14 3.54
N LYS A 113 -26.69 -57.08 3.24
CA LYS A 113 -25.65 -56.51 4.11
C LYS A 113 -25.85 -55.00 4.25
N PHE A 114 -25.56 -54.48 5.43
CA PHE A 114 -25.69 -53.07 5.77
C PHE A 114 -24.49 -52.57 6.60
N SER A 115 -24.43 -51.25 6.78
CA SER A 115 -23.56 -50.62 7.79
C SER A 115 -24.34 -49.57 8.59
N ILE A 116 -23.95 -49.36 9.84
CA ILE A 116 -24.58 -48.49 10.85
C ILE A 116 -23.46 -47.71 11.56
N LEU A 117 -23.72 -46.48 11.99
CA LEU A 117 -22.74 -45.66 12.74
C LEU A 117 -23.26 -45.21 14.14
N LEU A 118 -24.22 -45.96 14.71
CA LEU A 118 -24.95 -45.69 15.98
C LEU A 118 -24.19 -46.15 17.24
N PRO A 119 -24.08 -45.35 18.33
CA PRO A 119 -24.09 -43.89 18.42
C PRO A 119 -22.72 -43.18 18.27
N THR A 120 -22.66 -41.96 17.66
CA THR A 120 -21.51 -41.05 17.79
C THR A 120 -21.81 -39.70 18.45
N ALA A 121 -21.44 -39.53 19.71
CA ALA A 121 -21.55 -38.26 20.43
C ALA A 121 -20.23 -37.50 20.41
N GLU A 122 -20.28 -36.20 20.17
CA GLU A 122 -19.11 -35.33 20.26
C GLU A 122 -19.39 -34.10 21.12
N VAL A 123 -18.53 -33.84 22.09
CA VAL A 123 -18.50 -32.59 22.86
C VAL A 123 -17.12 -31.94 22.67
N ARG A 124 -17.08 -30.64 22.37
CA ARG A 124 -15.87 -29.83 22.33
C ARG A 124 -15.91 -28.80 23.45
N GLY A 125 -14.74 -28.39 23.92
CA GLY A 125 -14.60 -27.28 24.86
C GLY A 125 -14.39 -27.71 26.32
N PRO A 126 -13.81 -26.85 27.16
CA PRO A 126 -13.36 -25.49 26.85
C PRO A 126 -12.16 -25.44 25.90
N GLY A 127 -12.10 -24.44 25.02
CA GLY A 127 -11.06 -24.27 24.03
C GLY A 127 -10.59 -22.83 23.90
N PHE A 128 -9.37 -22.64 23.42
CA PHE A 128 -8.75 -21.32 23.25
C PHE A 128 -8.02 -21.25 21.92
N MET A 129 -8.15 -20.13 21.21
CA MET A 129 -7.45 -19.86 19.97
C MET A 129 -6.87 -18.44 19.97
N PHE A 130 -5.58 -18.30 19.66
CA PHE A 130 -4.84 -17.04 19.66
C PHE A 130 -4.20 -16.79 18.29
N SER A 131 -4.39 -15.59 17.73
CA SER A 131 -3.58 -15.11 16.59
C SER A 131 -2.31 -14.43 17.10
N ILE A 132 -1.15 -14.91 16.67
CA ILE A 132 0.14 -14.27 16.90
C ILE A 132 0.44 -13.37 15.70
N GLY A 133 0.09 -12.09 15.86
CA GLY A 133 0.12 -11.10 14.80
C GLY A 133 -0.81 -11.46 13.64
N ASN A 134 -0.25 -11.47 12.43
CA ASN A 134 -0.99 -11.61 11.18
C ASN A 134 -0.74 -12.94 10.44
N LYS A 135 0.36 -13.63 10.73
CA LYS A 135 0.79 -14.82 9.98
C LYS A 135 0.64 -16.14 10.75
N HIS A 136 0.58 -16.10 12.07
CA HIS A 136 0.64 -17.29 12.92
C HIS A 136 -0.58 -17.37 13.85
N GLY A 137 -0.90 -18.58 14.28
CA GLY A 137 -1.86 -18.81 15.35
C GLY A 137 -1.54 -20.09 16.13
N VAL A 138 -2.06 -20.16 17.35
CA VAL A 138 -1.98 -21.31 18.26
C VAL A 138 -3.37 -21.57 18.83
N ALA A 139 -3.75 -22.83 19.01
CA ALA A 139 -4.97 -23.20 19.72
C ALA A 139 -4.74 -24.36 20.68
N ILE A 140 -5.46 -24.35 21.79
CA ILE A 140 -5.59 -25.45 22.74
C ILE A 140 -7.05 -25.86 22.73
N THR A 141 -7.34 -27.13 22.47
CA THR A 141 -8.71 -27.65 22.37
C THR A 141 -8.90 -28.89 23.23
N THR A 142 -10.07 -29.03 23.82
CA THR A 142 -10.53 -30.30 24.38
C THR A 142 -11.68 -30.87 23.55
N ARG A 143 -11.78 -32.20 23.52
CA ARG A 143 -12.85 -32.93 22.83
C ARG A 143 -13.14 -34.23 23.59
N LEU A 144 -14.40 -34.63 23.64
CA LEU A 144 -14.85 -35.98 23.97
C LEU A 144 -15.49 -36.56 22.70
N ARG A 145 -15.17 -37.81 22.37
CA ARG A 145 -15.78 -38.58 21.29
C ARG A 145 -16.25 -39.92 21.82
N GLY A 146 -17.53 -40.23 21.65
CA GLY A 146 -18.03 -41.59 21.60
C GLY A 146 -18.34 -41.96 20.16
N MET A 147 -18.04 -43.18 19.74
CA MET A 147 -18.46 -43.75 18.45
C MET A 147 -18.77 -45.23 18.60
N ALA A 148 -19.89 -45.68 18.06
CA ALA A 148 -20.15 -47.09 17.81
C ALA A 148 -20.56 -47.30 16.35
N GLN A 149 -20.08 -48.38 15.74
CA GLN A 149 -20.18 -48.60 14.30
C GLN A 149 -20.34 -50.09 14.02
N PHE A 150 -21.27 -50.45 13.15
CA PHE A 150 -21.32 -51.73 12.46
C PHE A 150 -20.91 -51.53 11.00
N HIS A 151 -20.01 -52.39 10.52
CA HIS A 151 -19.56 -52.44 9.15
C HIS A 151 -19.85 -53.82 8.56
N ASN A 152 -20.45 -53.84 7.37
CA ASN A 152 -20.77 -55.04 6.59
C ASN A 152 -21.56 -56.15 7.34
N MET A 153 -22.44 -55.75 8.27
CA MET A 153 -23.28 -56.67 9.04
C MET A 153 -24.43 -57.23 8.17
N ASN A 154 -24.80 -58.50 8.34
CA ASN A 154 -25.93 -59.09 7.62
C ASN A 154 -27.27 -58.74 8.29
N GLN A 155 -28.29 -58.39 7.48
CA GLN A 155 -29.60 -57.97 7.97
C GLN A 155 -30.33 -59.06 8.79
N ASN A 156 -30.30 -60.32 8.34
CA ASN A 156 -31.00 -61.41 9.03
C ASN A 156 -30.29 -61.81 10.33
N LEU A 157 -28.96 -61.76 10.38
CA LEU A 157 -28.20 -61.95 11.63
C LEU A 157 -28.50 -60.85 12.63
N TYR A 158 -28.48 -59.58 12.21
CA TYR A 158 -28.79 -58.46 13.08
C TYR A 158 -30.21 -58.56 13.64
N ARG A 159 -31.22 -58.76 12.77
CA ARG A 159 -32.62 -58.90 13.20
C ARG A 159 -32.83 -60.07 14.16
N ASN A 160 -32.19 -61.22 13.95
CA ASN A 160 -32.31 -62.36 14.86
C ASN A 160 -31.68 -62.09 16.26
N VAL A 161 -30.79 -61.11 16.39
CA VAL A 161 -30.22 -60.68 17.67
C VAL A 161 -31.03 -59.54 18.31
N THR A 162 -31.64 -58.65 17.51
CA THR A 162 -32.28 -57.41 18.02
C THR A 162 -33.81 -57.40 18.01
N ASP A 163 -34.46 -58.26 17.24
CA ASP A 163 -35.92 -58.34 17.08
C ASP A 163 -36.38 -59.72 17.55
N THR A 164 -36.87 -59.80 18.79
CA THR A 164 -37.33 -61.04 19.45
C THR A 164 -38.56 -61.66 18.76
N ASN A 165 -39.20 -60.95 17.83
CA ASN A 165 -40.30 -61.46 17.02
C ASN A 165 -39.86 -61.90 15.61
N PHE A 166 -38.56 -61.77 15.28
CA PHE A 166 -38.03 -62.16 13.97
C PHE A 166 -37.75 -63.66 13.89
N ASN A 167 -38.62 -64.38 13.18
CA ASN A 167 -38.45 -65.80 12.87
C ASN A 167 -37.99 -65.97 11.40
N PRO A 168 -36.68 -66.07 11.11
CA PRO A 168 -36.19 -66.32 9.76
C PRO A 168 -36.51 -67.76 9.32
N GLN A 169 -36.69 -67.95 8.01
CA GLN A 169 -36.93 -69.29 7.45
C GLN A 169 -35.74 -70.23 7.72
N ALA A 170 -36.03 -71.45 8.18
CA ALA A 170 -35.02 -72.47 8.40
C ALA A 170 -34.32 -72.84 7.08
N GLY A 171 -33.01 -73.07 7.13
CA GLY A 171 -32.16 -73.32 5.95
C GLY A 171 -31.58 -72.07 5.31
N VAL A 172 -31.95 -70.85 5.74
CA VAL A 172 -31.31 -69.61 5.28
C VAL A 172 -29.85 -69.57 5.76
N ASN A 173 -28.93 -69.50 4.81
CA ASN A 173 -27.51 -69.26 5.06
C ASN A 173 -27.24 -67.75 5.14
N VAL A 174 -26.66 -67.33 6.26
CA VAL A 174 -26.18 -65.97 6.52
C VAL A 174 -24.66 -65.95 6.47
N ARG A 175 -24.13 -65.18 5.52
CA ARG A 175 -22.70 -64.97 5.35
C ARG A 175 -22.33 -63.53 5.65
N ALA A 176 -21.54 -63.33 6.70
CA ALA A 176 -21.02 -62.03 7.15
C ALA A 176 -19.48 -62.03 7.05
N ASP A 177 -18.97 -61.81 5.83
CA ASP A 177 -17.55 -61.60 5.55
C ASP A 177 -17.09 -60.22 6.02
N ASN A 178 -15.90 -60.14 6.64
CA ASN A 178 -15.26 -58.90 7.07
C ASN A 178 -16.20 -57.95 7.85
N PHE A 179 -17.07 -58.50 8.70
CA PHE A 179 -17.93 -57.68 9.54
C PHE A 179 -17.14 -57.16 10.74
N ASN A 180 -17.42 -55.92 11.14
CA ASN A 180 -16.85 -55.26 12.31
C ASN A 180 -17.95 -54.53 13.07
N PHE A 181 -18.12 -54.83 14.35
CA PHE A 181 -18.75 -53.93 15.31
C PHE A 181 -17.66 -53.33 16.21
N THR A 182 -17.57 -52.01 16.33
CA THR A 182 -16.64 -51.35 17.25
C THR A 182 -17.32 -50.18 17.94
N THR A 183 -17.29 -50.17 19.27
CA THR A 183 -17.59 -49.03 20.14
C THR A 183 -16.33 -48.51 20.83
N HIS A 184 -16.20 -47.18 20.95
CA HIS A 184 -15.01 -46.51 21.46
C HIS A 184 -15.40 -45.16 22.08
N LEU A 185 -14.93 -44.89 23.30
CA LEU A 185 -15.13 -43.65 24.05
C LEU A 185 -13.78 -43.11 24.52
N TRP A 186 -13.45 -41.89 24.10
CA TRP A 186 -12.17 -41.25 24.41
C TRP A 186 -12.24 -39.72 24.44
N SER A 187 -11.35 -39.10 25.21
CA SER A 187 -11.14 -37.66 25.23
C SER A 187 -9.78 -37.27 24.64
N GLU A 188 -9.68 -36.00 24.26
CA GLU A 188 -8.54 -35.42 23.54
C GLU A 188 -8.14 -34.10 24.17
N LEU A 189 -6.83 -33.90 24.34
CA LEU A 189 -6.22 -32.59 24.56
C LEU A 189 -5.37 -32.26 23.34
N GLY A 190 -5.84 -31.31 22.53
CA GLY A 190 -5.19 -30.86 21.30
C GLY A 190 -4.38 -29.58 21.48
N LEU A 191 -3.19 -29.55 20.90
CA LEU A 191 -2.38 -28.34 20.68
C LEU A 191 -2.19 -28.16 19.16
N SER A 192 -2.73 -27.08 18.62
CA SER A 192 -2.66 -26.74 17.20
C SER A 192 -1.75 -25.54 16.96
N TYR A 193 -1.00 -25.57 15.86
CA TYR A 193 -0.23 -24.44 15.34
C TYR A 193 -0.46 -24.29 13.83
N GLY A 194 -0.50 -23.05 13.34
CA GLY A 194 -0.66 -22.75 11.92
C GLY A 194 0.06 -21.47 11.55
N GLY A 195 0.69 -21.47 10.37
CA GLY A 195 1.47 -20.35 9.85
C GLY A 195 1.25 -20.11 8.36
N VAL A 196 1.36 -18.85 7.94
CA VAL A 196 1.55 -18.48 6.53
C VAL A 196 2.97 -18.84 6.13
N ILE A 197 3.13 -19.91 5.35
CA ILE A 197 4.43 -20.43 4.90
C ILE A 197 4.98 -19.56 3.77
N TRP A 198 4.14 -19.15 2.82
CA TRP A 198 4.54 -18.39 1.65
C TRP A 198 3.44 -17.42 1.22
N GLN A 199 3.83 -16.23 0.76
CA GLN A 199 2.92 -15.19 0.30
C GLN A 199 3.62 -14.32 -0.76
N LYS A 200 3.08 -14.27 -1.98
CA LYS A 200 3.63 -13.46 -3.09
C LYS A 200 2.51 -12.91 -3.97
N ARG A 201 2.38 -11.58 -4.02
CA ARG A 201 1.34 -10.85 -4.78
C ARG A 201 -0.06 -11.45 -4.55
N LYS A 202 -0.63 -12.08 -5.57
CA LYS A 202 -1.99 -12.66 -5.62
C LYS A 202 -2.10 -14.08 -5.03
N HIS A 203 -1.05 -14.62 -4.42
CA HIS A 203 -1.00 -16.00 -3.93
C HIS A 203 -0.55 -16.08 -2.47
N GLN A 204 -1.14 -16.99 -1.70
CA GLN A 204 -0.72 -17.33 -0.34
C GLN A 204 -0.85 -18.83 -0.07
N VAL A 205 0.10 -19.40 0.66
CA VAL A 205 0.07 -20.78 1.18
C VAL A 205 0.21 -20.73 2.70
N LYS A 206 -0.69 -21.44 3.38
CA LYS A 206 -0.73 -21.66 4.82
C LYS A 206 -0.49 -23.15 5.08
N GLY A 207 0.19 -23.46 6.18
CA GLY A 207 0.26 -24.82 6.70
C GLY A 207 -0.06 -24.84 8.18
N GLY A 208 -0.48 -26.00 8.68
CA GLY A 208 -0.78 -26.19 10.09
C GLY A 208 -0.72 -27.66 10.50
N PHE A 209 -0.63 -27.84 11.80
CA PHE A 209 -0.48 -29.13 12.46
C PHE A 209 -1.23 -29.11 13.79
N THR A 210 -1.84 -30.23 14.14
CA THR A 210 -2.40 -30.49 15.47
C THR A 210 -1.70 -31.70 16.06
N ALA A 211 -1.17 -31.59 17.27
CA ALA A 211 -0.85 -32.74 18.11
C ALA A 211 -1.96 -32.95 19.13
N ARG A 212 -2.35 -34.20 19.40
CA ARG A 212 -3.33 -34.57 20.42
C ARG A 212 -2.73 -35.59 21.37
N TYR A 213 -2.91 -35.38 22.66
CA TYR A 213 -2.88 -36.46 23.64
C TYR A 213 -4.27 -37.10 23.70
N LEU A 214 -4.33 -38.42 23.63
CA LEU A 214 -5.58 -39.20 23.58
C LEU A 214 -5.73 -40.01 24.86
N MET A 215 -6.90 -39.90 25.50
CA MET A 215 -7.25 -40.56 26.76
C MET A 215 -8.45 -41.47 26.52
N GLY A 216 -8.20 -42.78 26.45
CA GLY A 216 -9.22 -43.79 26.22
C GLY A 216 -9.97 -44.14 27.50
N ALA A 217 -11.27 -43.84 27.54
CA ALA A 217 -12.14 -44.24 28.63
C ALA A 217 -12.53 -45.73 28.51
N GLY A 218 -12.88 -46.16 27.31
CA GLY A 218 -13.13 -47.58 27.02
C GLY A 218 -13.35 -47.87 25.54
N TYR A 219 -13.21 -49.14 25.16
CA TYR A 219 -13.60 -49.64 23.84
C TYR A 219 -14.12 -51.08 23.97
N ALA A 220 -14.95 -51.49 23.02
CA ALA A 220 -15.26 -52.89 22.75
C ALA A 220 -15.43 -53.12 21.25
N SER A 221 -14.98 -54.27 20.75
CA SER A 221 -14.97 -54.59 19.33
C SER A 221 -15.24 -56.08 19.11
N LEU A 222 -16.03 -56.39 18.09
CA LEU A 222 -16.38 -57.73 17.64
C LEU A 222 -16.19 -57.79 16.12
N VAL A 223 -15.21 -58.57 15.66
CA VAL A 223 -14.78 -58.64 14.26
C VAL A 223 -14.68 -60.08 13.78
N SER A 224 -15.13 -60.35 12.56
CA SER A 224 -14.96 -61.65 11.90
C SER A 224 -14.65 -61.45 10.42
N ARG A 225 -13.65 -62.15 9.90
CA ARG A 225 -13.31 -62.10 8.47
C ARG A 225 -14.18 -63.07 7.68
N ASN A 226 -14.54 -64.18 8.29
CA ASN A 226 -15.50 -65.15 7.78
C ASN A 226 -16.44 -65.59 8.92
N LEU A 227 -17.68 -65.11 8.92
CA LEU A 227 -18.77 -65.71 9.71
C LEU A 227 -19.78 -66.31 8.74
N ASN A 228 -19.96 -67.63 8.79
CA ASN A 228 -20.97 -68.35 8.01
C ASN A 228 -21.90 -69.09 8.97
N ALA A 229 -23.15 -68.63 9.05
CA ALA A 229 -24.18 -69.11 9.96
C ALA A 229 -25.39 -69.66 9.18
N THR A 230 -25.87 -70.85 9.52
CA THR A 230 -27.08 -71.44 8.92
C THR A 230 -28.19 -71.49 9.96
N PHE A 231 -29.35 -70.86 9.68
CA PHE A 231 -30.50 -70.96 10.57
C PHE A 231 -31.14 -72.35 10.52
N ILE A 232 -31.46 -72.89 11.69
CA ILE A 232 -32.14 -74.18 11.88
C ILE A 232 -33.34 -74.00 12.80
N SER A 233 -34.39 -74.80 12.56
CA SER A 233 -35.57 -74.84 13.44
C SER A 233 -35.29 -75.71 14.66
N ALA A 234 -35.48 -75.18 15.87
CA ALA A 234 -35.39 -75.95 17.11
C ALA A 234 -36.76 -76.51 17.53
N PRO A 235 -36.81 -77.57 18.37
CA PRO A 235 -38.06 -78.24 18.77
C PRO A 235 -39.13 -77.36 19.43
N ASN A 236 -38.78 -76.15 19.87
CA ASN A 236 -39.64 -75.23 20.62
C ASN A 236 -40.09 -74.01 19.79
N ASN A 237 -40.05 -74.09 18.46
CA ASN A 237 -40.34 -72.98 17.54
C ASN A 237 -39.35 -71.79 17.64
N GLN A 238 -38.23 -71.97 18.36
CA GLN A 238 -37.13 -71.00 18.42
C GLN A 238 -36.15 -71.23 17.26
N THR A 239 -35.64 -70.15 16.70
CA THR A 239 -34.58 -70.20 15.70
C THR A 239 -33.22 -70.37 16.39
N GLN A 240 -32.47 -71.40 16.01
CA GLN A 240 -31.04 -71.52 16.32
C GLN A 240 -30.22 -71.25 15.06
N PHE A 241 -28.92 -71.00 15.21
CA PHE A 241 -27.98 -71.03 14.10
C PHE A 241 -26.76 -71.90 14.39
N ASN A 242 -26.29 -72.59 13.36
CA ASN A 242 -25.01 -73.30 13.36
C ASN A 242 -23.98 -72.45 12.63
N VAL A 243 -22.81 -72.25 13.23
CA VAL A 243 -21.68 -71.54 12.59
C VAL A 243 -20.64 -72.51 12.06
N THR A 244 -20.12 -72.22 10.88
CA THR A 244 -19.09 -73.02 10.20
C THR A 244 -17.89 -72.16 9.81
N ASN A 245 -16.68 -72.71 9.88
CA ASN A 245 -15.41 -72.09 9.49
C ASN A 245 -15.25 -70.63 9.99
N THR A 246 -15.70 -70.36 11.21
CA THR A 246 -15.84 -69.01 11.75
C THR A 246 -14.56 -68.53 12.42
N ASP A 247 -14.22 -67.23 12.29
CA ASP A 247 -13.06 -66.60 12.94
C ASP A 247 -13.40 -65.32 13.74
N LEU A 248 -14.37 -65.45 14.64
CA LEU A 248 -14.85 -64.36 15.48
C LEU A 248 -13.80 -63.93 16.51
N SER A 249 -13.41 -62.65 16.51
CA SER A 249 -12.52 -62.07 17.51
C SER A 249 -13.27 -60.98 18.28
N TYR A 250 -13.17 -60.99 19.60
CA TYR A 250 -13.70 -59.95 20.47
C TYR A 250 -12.57 -59.31 21.27
N ALA A 251 -12.56 -57.99 21.39
CA ALA A 251 -11.63 -57.27 22.24
C ALA A 251 -12.35 -56.17 23.02
N GLN A 252 -12.09 -56.05 24.32
CA GLN A 252 -12.55 -54.94 25.17
C GLN A 252 -11.43 -54.40 26.04
N GLY A 253 -11.53 -53.15 26.48
CA GLY A 253 -10.64 -52.58 27.49
C GLY A 253 -11.17 -51.26 28.06
N GLY A 254 -10.81 -50.95 29.30
CA GLY A 254 -11.35 -49.82 30.05
C GLY A 254 -12.77 -50.01 30.58
N VAL A 255 -13.55 -48.94 30.62
CA VAL A 255 -14.96 -48.98 31.02
C VAL A 255 -15.75 -49.71 29.94
N ALA A 256 -16.34 -50.85 30.28
CA ALA A 256 -17.29 -51.53 29.41
C ALA A 256 -18.48 -50.60 29.14
N VAL A 257 -18.94 -50.53 27.89
CA VAL A 257 -20.19 -49.82 27.53
C VAL A 257 -21.40 -50.70 27.89
N GLU A 258 -21.44 -51.14 29.14
CA GLU A 258 -22.59 -51.77 29.79
C GLU A 258 -23.49 -50.64 30.31
N GLY A 259 -24.80 -50.73 30.06
CA GLY A 259 -25.75 -49.62 30.24
C GLY A 259 -26.03 -49.25 31.70
N GLY A 260 -25.08 -48.56 32.35
CA GLY A 260 -25.17 -48.15 33.75
C GLY A 260 -24.56 -46.76 34.02
N ASN A 261 -24.86 -46.22 35.22
CA ASN A 261 -24.52 -44.85 35.62
C ASN A 261 -23.00 -44.53 35.66
N ASP A 262 -22.13 -45.54 35.63
CA ASP A 262 -20.67 -45.39 35.78
C ASP A 262 -19.93 -44.83 34.56
N ALA A 263 -20.59 -44.71 33.40
CA ALA A 263 -20.00 -44.04 32.24
C ALA A 263 -19.66 -42.54 32.52
N THR A 264 -20.39 -41.92 33.45
CA THR A 264 -20.24 -40.49 33.77
C THR A 264 -19.14 -40.18 34.80
N SER A 265 -18.78 -41.14 35.65
CA SER A 265 -17.77 -40.95 36.72
C SER A 265 -16.32 -41.00 36.21
N ASN A 266 -16.10 -41.63 35.06
CA ASN A 266 -14.78 -41.83 34.44
C ASN A 266 -14.58 -41.01 33.15
N PHE A 267 -15.07 -39.77 33.11
CA PHE A 267 -14.97 -38.84 31.97
C PHE A 267 -13.52 -38.64 31.45
N PHE A 268 -12.54 -38.68 32.35
CA PHE A 268 -11.09 -38.63 32.05
C PHE A 268 -10.42 -40.00 32.19
N GLY A 269 -11.13 -41.07 31.83
CA GLY A 269 -10.69 -42.46 31.97
C GLY A 269 -9.28 -42.70 31.42
N ASN A 270 -8.45 -43.35 32.22
CA ASN A 270 -7.01 -43.53 31.98
C ASN A 270 -6.68 -44.96 31.50
N ALA A 271 -7.67 -45.66 30.92
CA ALA A 271 -7.57 -47.07 30.55
C ALA A 271 -6.80 -47.30 29.25
N GLY A 272 -6.91 -46.35 28.32
CA GLY A 272 -6.11 -46.26 27.12
C GLY A 272 -5.34 -44.95 27.04
N ARG A 273 -4.15 -44.97 26.43
CA ARG A 273 -3.37 -43.77 26.14
C ARG A 273 -2.87 -43.78 24.70
N GLY A 274 -2.81 -42.62 24.07
CA GLY A 274 -2.36 -42.51 22.68
C GLY A 274 -1.95 -41.11 22.28
N PHE A 275 -1.49 -41.01 21.03
CA PHE A 275 -1.23 -39.74 20.38
C PHE A 275 -1.95 -39.69 19.04
N GLY A 276 -2.47 -38.51 18.71
CA GLY A 276 -3.18 -38.22 17.47
C GLY A 276 -2.59 -37.00 16.77
N PHE A 277 -2.68 -36.94 15.45
CA PHE A 277 -2.10 -35.86 14.66
C PHE A 277 -3.04 -35.44 13.51
N ASP A 278 -3.05 -34.14 13.21
CA ASP A 278 -3.56 -33.60 11.94
C ASP A 278 -2.44 -32.85 11.23
N LEU A 279 -2.39 -32.94 9.90
CA LEU A 279 -1.53 -32.14 9.03
C LEU A 279 -2.40 -31.47 7.97
N GLY A 280 -2.20 -30.17 7.73
CA GLY A 280 -3.04 -29.41 6.82
C GLY A 280 -2.26 -28.36 6.02
N VAL A 281 -2.69 -28.17 4.77
CA VAL A 281 -2.24 -27.10 3.87
C VAL A 281 -3.46 -26.39 3.28
N VAL A 282 -3.35 -25.07 3.10
CA VAL A 282 -4.35 -24.22 2.45
C VAL A 282 -3.65 -23.29 1.48
N TYR A 283 -4.09 -23.25 0.23
CA TYR A 283 -3.69 -22.29 -0.79
C TYR A 283 -4.83 -21.32 -1.06
N GLU A 284 -4.52 -20.03 -1.13
CA GLU A 284 -5.48 -18.96 -1.44
C GLU A 284 -5.03 -18.12 -2.63
N PHE A 285 -5.96 -17.94 -3.57
CA PHE A 285 -5.84 -17.00 -4.68
C PHE A 285 -6.57 -15.69 -4.34
N ARG A 286 -5.80 -14.61 -4.26
CA ARG A 286 -6.20 -13.27 -3.80
C ARG A 286 -5.95 -12.24 -4.92
N PRO A 287 -6.76 -12.20 -6.00
CA PRO A 287 -6.51 -11.30 -7.14
C PRO A 287 -6.52 -9.82 -6.73
N LYS A 288 -7.40 -9.44 -5.80
CA LYS A 288 -7.52 -8.06 -5.27
C LYS A 288 -6.57 -7.79 -4.08
N TYR A 289 -5.40 -8.44 -3.99
CA TYR A 289 -4.52 -8.37 -2.80
C TYR A 289 -4.12 -6.94 -2.37
N GLN A 290 -4.07 -5.97 -3.31
CA GLN A 290 -3.76 -4.58 -3.00
C GLN A 290 -4.90 -3.85 -2.27
N SER A 291 -6.17 -4.13 -2.57
CA SER A 291 -7.31 -3.48 -1.88
C SER A 291 -7.52 -3.96 -0.44
N TYR A 292 -6.75 -4.96 -0.01
CA TYR A 292 -6.68 -5.43 1.38
C TYR A 292 -5.39 -4.98 2.08
N LYS A 293 -4.70 -3.97 1.53
CA LYS A 293 -3.60 -3.28 2.18
C LYS A 293 -4.02 -1.87 2.60
N TYR A 294 -3.41 -1.38 3.66
CA TYR A 294 -3.51 0.00 4.12
C TYR A 294 -2.21 0.40 4.82
N ASP A 295 -1.99 1.70 4.90
CA ASP A 295 -0.86 2.28 5.59
C ASP A 295 -1.37 2.89 6.91
N MET A 296 -0.60 2.76 7.99
CA MET A 296 -0.98 3.26 9.31
C MET A 296 0.21 3.29 10.29
N ASP A 297 0.25 4.28 11.18
CA ASP A 297 1.26 4.43 12.23
C ASP A 297 2.72 4.33 11.70
N GLY A 298 3.03 5.04 10.60
CA GLY A 298 4.35 5.01 9.96
C GLY A 298 4.72 3.66 9.32
N LYS A 299 3.75 2.77 9.07
CA LYS A 299 3.98 1.46 8.42
C LYS A 299 3.13 1.32 7.17
N THR A 300 3.77 0.94 6.07
CA THR A 300 3.12 0.77 4.77
C THR A 300 2.79 -0.68 4.45
N GLY A 301 1.78 -0.89 3.61
CA GLY A 301 1.39 -2.17 3.03
C GLY A 301 0.83 -3.19 4.03
N ILE A 302 0.29 -2.76 5.16
CA ILE A 302 -0.27 -3.60 6.24
C ILE A 302 -1.50 -4.33 5.72
N SER A 303 -1.60 -5.65 5.93
CA SER A 303 -2.75 -6.42 5.47
C SER A 303 -3.96 -6.32 6.42
N ASP A 304 -5.12 -5.97 5.87
CA ASP A 304 -6.42 -5.94 6.55
C ASP A 304 -6.98 -7.35 6.75
N ASN A 305 -6.49 -8.01 7.80
CA ASN A 305 -6.94 -9.35 8.17
C ASN A 305 -8.28 -9.36 8.92
N SER A 306 -9.03 -8.24 8.96
CA SER A 306 -10.43 -8.23 9.40
C SER A 306 -11.41 -8.65 8.29
N LYS A 307 -10.95 -8.67 7.03
CA LYS A 307 -11.73 -9.04 5.84
C LYS A 307 -11.27 -10.38 5.25
N ASN A 308 -12.19 -11.06 4.57
CA ASN A 308 -11.84 -12.22 3.74
C ASN A 308 -11.23 -11.73 2.43
N GLN A 309 -10.03 -12.23 2.09
CA GLN A 309 -9.20 -11.67 1.02
C GLN A 309 -9.09 -12.56 -0.23
N TYR A 310 -9.58 -13.80 -0.17
CA TYR A 310 -9.51 -14.76 -1.28
C TYR A 310 -10.71 -14.65 -2.22
N LEU A 311 -10.47 -15.02 -3.48
CA LEU A 311 -11.50 -15.39 -4.46
C LEU A 311 -11.70 -16.91 -4.44
N LEU A 312 -10.60 -17.67 -4.42
CA LEU A 312 -10.59 -19.13 -4.31
C LEU A 312 -9.65 -19.57 -3.19
N ARG A 313 -10.10 -20.52 -2.38
CA ARG A 313 -9.29 -21.23 -1.38
C ARG A 313 -9.35 -22.73 -1.66
N PHE A 314 -8.19 -23.34 -1.87
CA PHE A 314 -8.01 -24.79 -1.97
C PHE A 314 -7.40 -25.27 -0.66
N SER A 315 -7.85 -26.40 -0.14
CA SER A 315 -7.39 -26.98 1.12
C SER A 315 -7.22 -28.48 1.00
N ALA A 316 -6.21 -29.02 1.68
CA ALA A 316 -6.03 -30.45 1.87
C ALA A 316 -5.51 -30.70 3.29
N ALA A 317 -6.09 -31.66 4.00
CA ALA A 317 -5.64 -32.08 5.31
C ALA A 317 -5.75 -33.59 5.47
N VAL A 318 -4.79 -34.17 6.19
CA VAL A 318 -4.91 -35.52 6.74
C VAL A 318 -5.22 -35.36 8.21
N THR A 319 -6.38 -35.86 8.62
CA THR A 319 -6.93 -35.69 9.97
C THR A 319 -7.01 -37.02 10.70
N ASP A 320 -6.95 -36.97 12.03
CA ASP A 320 -7.12 -38.13 12.91
C ASP A 320 -6.12 -39.27 12.64
N LEU A 321 -4.85 -38.94 12.37
CA LEU A 321 -3.73 -39.90 12.33
C LEU A 321 -3.38 -40.35 13.75
N GLY A 322 -3.50 -41.63 14.08
CA GLY A 322 -3.03 -42.13 15.37
C GLY A 322 -3.79 -43.35 15.88
N SER A 323 -3.54 -43.69 17.14
CA SER A 323 -4.20 -44.80 17.83
C SER A 323 -4.14 -44.62 19.35
N ILE A 324 -5.07 -45.26 20.05
CA ILE A 324 -5.08 -45.39 21.51
C ILE A 324 -4.68 -46.82 21.85
N SER A 325 -3.70 -46.99 22.74
CA SER A 325 -3.28 -48.30 23.25
C SER A 325 -3.98 -48.56 24.59
N TYR A 326 -4.76 -49.61 24.67
CA TYR A 326 -5.45 -50.06 25.87
C TYR A 326 -4.72 -51.24 26.49
N SER A 327 -4.40 -51.16 27.78
CA SER A 327 -3.74 -52.22 28.54
C SER A 327 -4.41 -52.49 29.89
N SER A 328 -5.14 -51.52 30.45
CA SER A 328 -5.93 -51.72 31.66
C SER A 328 -7.24 -52.46 31.35
N ASN A 329 -7.50 -53.55 32.08
CA ASN A 329 -8.65 -54.44 31.89
C ASN A 329 -8.84 -54.93 30.43
N ASN A 330 -7.75 -55.00 29.66
CA ASN A 330 -7.79 -55.42 28.26
C ASN A 330 -7.99 -56.93 28.15
N LYS A 331 -9.01 -57.36 27.41
CA LYS A 331 -9.29 -58.77 27.10
C LYS A 331 -9.50 -58.91 25.59
N GLU A 332 -8.59 -59.57 24.88
CA GLU A 332 -8.78 -60.00 23.48
C GLU A 332 -8.91 -61.53 23.44
N SER A 333 -9.96 -62.03 22.79
CA SER A 333 -10.20 -63.46 22.56
C SER A 333 -10.58 -63.72 21.12
N LYS A 334 -10.03 -64.78 20.57
CA LYS A 334 -10.36 -65.29 19.26
C LYS A 334 -11.04 -66.65 19.37
N PHE A 335 -12.21 -66.76 18.76
CA PHE A 335 -13.02 -67.96 18.68
C PHE A 335 -12.91 -68.51 17.25
N THR A 336 -12.49 -69.76 17.11
CA THR A 336 -12.33 -70.39 15.79
C THR A 336 -13.00 -71.76 15.71
N GLY A 337 -13.55 -72.07 14.54
CA GLY A 337 -14.06 -73.40 14.21
C GLY A 337 -15.54 -73.42 13.86
N ASN A 338 -16.21 -74.50 14.27
CA ASN A 338 -17.62 -74.75 14.04
C ASN A 338 -18.36 -74.75 15.38
N GLY A 339 -19.60 -74.27 15.40
CA GLY A 339 -20.42 -74.26 16.60
C GLY A 339 -21.87 -74.55 16.29
N THR A 340 -22.56 -75.23 17.22
CA THR A 340 -23.92 -75.74 16.98
C THR A 340 -24.93 -75.28 18.03
N GLY A 341 -26.15 -75.01 17.59
CA GLY A 341 -27.25 -74.59 18.46
C GLY A 341 -26.98 -73.29 19.20
N LEU A 342 -26.50 -72.25 18.50
CA LEU A 342 -26.41 -70.89 19.03
C LEU A 342 -27.80 -70.24 18.98
N PHE A 343 -28.27 -69.73 20.12
CA PHE A 343 -29.57 -69.07 20.28
C PHE A 343 -29.42 -67.54 20.25
N GLY A 344 -30.23 -66.85 19.43
CA GLY A 344 -30.34 -65.38 19.46
C GLY A 344 -30.83 -64.86 20.81
N ASP A 345 -31.98 -65.37 21.29
CA ASP A 345 -32.60 -64.97 22.55
C ASP A 345 -31.68 -65.12 23.77
N SER A 346 -30.83 -66.16 23.81
CA SER A 346 -29.90 -66.35 24.93
C SER A 346 -28.69 -65.42 24.86
N ILE A 347 -28.29 -65.01 23.66
CA ILE A 347 -27.24 -63.99 23.49
C ILE A 347 -27.79 -62.62 23.91
N ALA A 348 -29.01 -62.27 23.50
CA ALA A 348 -29.65 -61.00 23.87
C ALA A 348 -29.98 -60.90 25.36
N ASN A 349 -30.49 -61.97 25.99
CA ASN A 349 -31.05 -61.90 27.34
C ASN A 349 -30.14 -62.44 28.46
N ASN A 350 -29.14 -63.29 28.19
CA ASN A 350 -28.37 -64.00 29.23
C ASN A 350 -26.84 -63.77 29.19
N ILE A 351 -26.33 -62.95 28.26
CA ILE A 351 -24.89 -62.65 28.12
C ILE A 351 -24.64 -61.22 28.61
N TYR A 352 -24.40 -61.08 29.91
CA TYR A 352 -24.23 -59.77 30.56
C TYR A 352 -22.79 -59.25 30.59
N ASN A 353 -21.80 -60.11 30.30
CA ASN A 353 -20.39 -59.73 30.25
C ASN A 353 -19.55 -60.71 29.40
N PHE A 354 -18.34 -60.29 29.03
CA PHE A 354 -17.43 -61.09 28.20
C PHE A 354 -17.10 -62.49 28.76
N ASP A 355 -17.02 -62.65 30.07
CA ASP A 355 -16.70 -63.95 30.68
C ASP A 355 -17.90 -64.93 30.57
N SER A 356 -19.13 -64.41 30.42
CA SER A 356 -20.31 -65.20 30.04
C SER A 356 -20.36 -65.52 28.54
N LEU A 357 -20.01 -64.56 27.68
CA LEU A 357 -19.96 -64.75 26.22
C LEU A 357 -18.92 -65.82 25.84
N SER A 358 -17.72 -65.71 26.39
CA SER A 358 -16.61 -66.63 26.10
C SER A 358 -16.90 -68.06 26.57
N ARG A 359 -17.50 -68.25 27.75
CA ARG A 359 -18.00 -69.56 28.20
C ARG A 359 -19.07 -70.10 27.27
N TYR A 360 -20.06 -69.30 26.91
CA TYR A 360 -21.17 -69.73 26.06
C TYR A 360 -20.70 -70.18 24.67
N LEU A 361 -19.84 -69.40 24.00
CA LEU A 361 -19.30 -69.75 22.68
C LEU A 361 -18.40 -71.01 22.74
N ASN A 362 -17.57 -71.13 23.78
CA ASN A 362 -16.70 -72.30 23.97
C ASN A 362 -17.51 -73.58 24.26
N GLN A 363 -18.53 -73.51 25.12
CA GLN A 363 -19.47 -74.62 25.37
C GLN A 363 -20.22 -75.08 24.12
N ARG A 364 -20.31 -74.23 23.09
CA ARG A 364 -21.02 -74.50 21.82
C ARG A 364 -20.08 -74.94 20.69
N GLY A 365 -18.81 -75.23 20.98
CA GLY A 365 -17.86 -75.86 20.06
C GLY A 365 -16.80 -74.92 19.45
N LEU A 366 -16.89 -73.60 19.67
CA LEU A 366 -15.90 -72.66 19.15
C LEU A 366 -14.65 -72.62 20.03
N ALA A 367 -13.52 -73.08 19.48
CA ALA A 367 -12.24 -73.12 20.19
C ALA A 367 -11.78 -71.71 20.56
N LEU A 368 -11.56 -71.47 21.86
CA LEU A 368 -11.08 -70.21 22.41
C LEU A 368 -9.55 -70.14 22.43
N SER A 369 -8.99 -69.13 21.77
CA SER A 369 -7.61 -68.69 21.90
C SER A 369 -7.60 -67.28 22.51
N GLN A 370 -7.13 -67.15 23.75
CA GLN A 370 -6.89 -65.82 24.34
C GLN A 370 -5.67 -65.17 23.68
N ALA A 371 -5.73 -63.86 23.46
CA ALA A 371 -4.66 -63.08 22.85
C ALA A 371 -4.49 -61.71 23.54
N ALA A 372 -3.33 -61.09 23.30
CA ALA A 372 -2.96 -59.71 23.62
C ALA A 372 -3.45 -59.09 24.96
N THR A 373 -2.52 -58.91 25.89
CA THR A 373 -2.68 -58.03 27.07
C THR A 373 -2.72 -56.53 26.73
N THR A 374 -2.60 -56.16 25.45
CA THR A 374 -2.66 -54.78 24.99
C THR A 374 -3.17 -54.71 23.55
N THR A 375 -4.22 -53.94 23.31
CA THR A 375 -4.84 -53.76 21.99
C THR A 375 -4.73 -52.29 21.57
N LYS A 376 -4.37 -52.04 20.29
CA LYS A 376 -4.35 -50.70 19.71
C LYS A 376 -5.60 -50.45 18.89
N VAL A 377 -6.36 -49.42 19.28
CA VAL A 377 -7.56 -48.96 18.59
C VAL A 377 -7.19 -47.77 17.72
N GLY A 378 -7.33 -47.89 16.40
CA GLY A 378 -6.97 -46.83 15.47
C GLY A 378 -7.99 -45.67 15.47
N LEU A 379 -7.51 -44.44 15.32
CA LEU A 379 -8.38 -43.29 15.07
C LEU A 379 -9.01 -43.35 13.66
N PRO A 380 -10.18 -42.70 13.45
CA PRO A 380 -10.88 -42.66 12.16
C PRO A 380 -10.21 -41.68 11.19
N THR A 381 -9.04 -42.05 10.68
CA THR A 381 -8.18 -41.19 9.84
C THR A 381 -8.83 -40.89 8.49
N ALA A 382 -8.92 -39.60 8.13
CA ALA A 382 -9.52 -39.15 6.89
C ALA A 382 -8.67 -38.11 6.15
N LEU A 383 -8.65 -38.21 4.82
CA LEU A 383 -8.20 -37.14 3.93
C LEU A 383 -9.39 -36.19 3.69
N VAL A 384 -9.20 -34.91 3.96
CA VAL A 384 -10.18 -33.85 3.73
C VAL A 384 -9.63 -32.89 2.67
N VAL A 385 -10.29 -32.81 1.53
CA VAL A 385 -9.97 -31.88 0.43
C VAL A 385 -11.11 -30.88 0.28
N GLY A 386 -10.81 -29.59 0.22
CA GLY A 386 -11.81 -28.54 0.10
C GLY A 386 -11.49 -27.50 -0.96
N LEU A 387 -12.53 -27.04 -1.65
CA LEU A 387 -12.54 -25.87 -2.53
C LEU A 387 -13.57 -24.88 -1.99
N ASP A 388 -13.22 -23.60 -1.90
CA ASP A 388 -14.09 -22.57 -1.36
C ASP A 388 -14.01 -21.32 -2.25
N TYR A 389 -15.12 -20.99 -2.89
CA TYR A 389 -15.25 -19.87 -3.81
C TYR A 389 -16.02 -18.73 -3.13
N HIS A 390 -15.41 -17.55 -3.10
CA HIS A 390 -16.03 -16.31 -2.63
C HIS A 390 -16.68 -15.61 -3.83
N ALA A 391 -18.00 -15.71 -3.96
CA ALA A 391 -18.72 -15.25 -5.14
C ALA A 391 -18.91 -13.72 -5.14
N VAL A 392 -19.68 -13.19 -4.18
CA VAL A 392 -19.95 -11.76 -4.05
C VAL A 392 -20.40 -11.39 -2.64
N GLY A 393 -19.84 -10.33 -2.07
CA GLY A 393 -20.24 -9.80 -0.77
C GLY A 393 -20.06 -10.82 0.37
N GLY A 394 -21.18 -11.31 0.92
CA GLY A 394 -21.20 -12.36 1.94
C GLY A 394 -21.35 -13.78 1.39
N LEU A 395 -21.54 -13.98 0.07
CA LEU A 395 -21.86 -15.28 -0.52
C LEU A 395 -20.61 -16.10 -0.87
N TYR A 396 -20.59 -17.35 -0.43
CA TYR A 396 -19.56 -18.34 -0.71
C TYR A 396 -20.20 -19.66 -1.13
N VAL A 397 -19.46 -20.45 -1.92
CA VAL A 397 -19.78 -21.84 -2.21
C VAL A 397 -18.57 -22.70 -1.88
N ASN A 398 -18.70 -23.59 -0.90
CA ASN A 398 -17.67 -24.57 -0.56
C ASN A 398 -18.05 -25.94 -1.10
N ALA A 399 -17.09 -26.67 -1.66
CA ALA A 399 -17.18 -28.11 -1.90
C ALA A 399 -16.09 -28.79 -1.08
N THR A 400 -16.45 -29.77 -0.26
CA THR A 400 -15.52 -30.54 0.58
C THR A 400 -15.71 -32.03 0.30
N TYR A 401 -14.63 -32.71 -0.08
CA TYR A 401 -14.58 -34.17 -0.21
C TYR A 401 -13.79 -34.74 0.97
N MET A 402 -14.39 -35.70 1.67
CA MET A 402 -13.76 -36.47 2.73
C MET A 402 -13.63 -37.91 2.27
N ALA A 403 -12.40 -38.43 2.25
CA ALA A 403 -12.10 -39.82 1.94
C ALA A 403 -11.59 -40.54 3.18
N ASN A 404 -12.15 -41.71 3.47
CA ASN A 404 -11.49 -42.66 4.36
C ASN A 404 -10.20 -43.16 3.71
N ILE A 405 -9.09 -43.09 4.45
CA ILE A 405 -7.77 -43.53 4.02
C ILE A 405 -7.12 -44.51 5.01
N ALA A 406 -7.87 -44.95 6.03
CA ALA A 406 -7.42 -45.93 6.99
C ALA A 406 -8.36 -47.14 7.02
N ASP A 407 -7.82 -48.29 6.65
CA ASP A 407 -8.44 -49.56 6.98
C ASP A 407 -8.38 -49.77 8.51
N ARG A 408 -9.56 -49.97 9.11
CA ARG A 408 -9.77 -50.30 10.53
C ARG A 408 -10.59 -51.58 10.69
N LEU A 409 -10.62 -52.48 9.69
CA LEU A 409 -11.38 -53.74 9.71
C LEU A 409 -11.05 -54.67 10.88
N ARG A 410 -9.97 -54.41 11.65
CA ARG A 410 -9.64 -55.15 12.88
C ARG A 410 -10.04 -54.43 14.18
N TYR A 411 -9.48 -53.25 14.48
CA TYR A 411 -9.82 -52.50 15.70
C TYR A 411 -9.81 -50.98 15.47
N GLY A 412 -10.99 -50.36 15.58
CA GLY A 412 -11.19 -48.91 15.43
C GLY A 412 -12.39 -48.57 14.54
N ASN A 413 -12.86 -47.32 14.65
CA ASN A 413 -13.93 -46.80 13.82
C ASN A 413 -13.37 -46.25 12.49
N THR A 414 -14.15 -46.37 11.42
CA THR A 414 -13.90 -45.70 10.14
C THR A 414 -14.90 -44.58 9.91
N LEU A 415 -14.47 -43.52 9.24
CA LEU A 415 -15.38 -42.57 8.60
C LEU A 415 -15.85 -43.14 7.25
N TYR A 416 -17.02 -42.72 6.79
CA TYR A 416 -17.47 -43.01 5.42
C TYR A 416 -17.06 -41.88 4.48
N SER A 417 -16.65 -42.24 3.26
CA SER A 417 -16.28 -41.25 2.25
C SER A 417 -17.51 -40.50 1.79
N GLN A 418 -17.43 -39.17 1.69
CA GLN A 418 -18.55 -38.31 1.32
C GLN A 418 -18.09 -37.02 0.64
N ILE A 419 -18.98 -36.43 -0.16
CA ILE A 419 -18.81 -35.11 -0.76
C ILE A 419 -19.93 -34.18 -0.30
N THR A 420 -19.58 -32.99 0.16
CA THR A 420 -20.49 -31.98 0.69
C THR A 420 -20.33 -30.68 -0.08
N LEU A 421 -21.41 -30.17 -0.68
CA LEU A 421 -21.50 -28.83 -1.26
C LEU A 421 -22.23 -27.93 -0.27
N THR A 422 -21.63 -26.83 0.15
CA THR A 422 -22.20 -25.86 1.11
C THR A 422 -22.20 -24.46 0.50
N PRO A 423 -23.26 -24.05 -0.20
CA PRO A 423 -23.59 -22.64 -0.38
C PRO A 423 -23.80 -22.01 1.00
N ARG A 424 -23.21 -20.84 1.24
CA ARG A 424 -23.36 -20.11 2.50
C ARG A 424 -23.33 -18.61 2.32
N PHE A 425 -24.02 -17.91 3.20
CA PHE A 425 -23.82 -16.49 3.47
C PHE A 425 -23.01 -16.36 4.76
N ASP A 426 -21.90 -15.64 4.75
CA ASP A 426 -20.93 -15.57 5.87
C ASP A 426 -20.42 -14.14 6.07
N THR A 427 -20.67 -13.60 7.26
CA THR A 427 -20.27 -12.25 7.70
C THR A 427 -19.64 -12.32 9.09
N ARG A 428 -19.07 -11.22 9.60
CA ARG A 428 -18.50 -11.19 10.96
C ARG A 428 -19.48 -11.64 12.05
N VAL A 429 -20.74 -11.21 11.97
CA VAL A 429 -21.74 -11.44 13.03
C VAL A 429 -22.72 -12.56 12.69
N PHE A 430 -23.04 -12.79 11.42
CA PHE A 430 -24.03 -13.78 11.00
C PHE A 430 -23.46 -14.73 9.94
N SER A 431 -23.80 -16.01 10.03
CA SER A 431 -23.59 -16.98 8.94
C SER A 431 -24.80 -17.91 8.82
N PHE A 432 -25.13 -18.27 7.58
CA PHE A 432 -26.12 -19.29 7.22
C PHE A 432 -25.52 -20.19 6.14
N GLY A 433 -25.47 -21.50 6.35
CA GLY A 433 -24.92 -22.48 5.41
C GLY A 433 -25.88 -23.63 5.13
N LEU A 434 -25.94 -24.08 3.87
CA LEU A 434 -26.78 -25.18 3.40
C LEU A 434 -25.91 -26.36 2.95
N PRO A 435 -25.42 -27.21 3.86
CA PRO A 435 -24.66 -28.40 3.47
C PRO A 435 -25.56 -29.40 2.73
N ILE A 436 -25.18 -29.76 1.51
CA ILE A 436 -25.79 -30.82 0.68
C ILE A 436 -24.74 -31.92 0.54
N THR A 437 -24.97 -33.09 1.12
CA THR A 437 -23.98 -34.16 1.25
C THR A 437 -24.42 -35.42 0.51
N TYR A 438 -23.51 -36.03 -0.25
CA TYR A 438 -23.65 -37.40 -0.74
C TYR A 438 -22.62 -38.28 -0.03
N SER A 439 -23.09 -39.32 0.67
CA SER A 439 -22.24 -40.24 1.45
C SER A 439 -22.29 -41.66 0.90
N THR A 440 -21.14 -42.34 0.90
CA THR A 440 -21.02 -43.76 0.52
C THR A 440 -21.77 -44.71 1.45
N LEU A 441 -22.10 -44.28 2.68
CA LEU A 441 -22.93 -45.05 3.62
C LEU A 441 -24.40 -45.06 3.19
N SER A 442 -25.02 -43.88 3.15
CA SER A 442 -26.46 -43.73 2.87
C SER A 442 -26.82 -43.95 1.40
N LYS A 443 -25.85 -43.80 0.48
CA LYS A 443 -26.01 -43.83 -0.98
C LYS A 443 -27.06 -42.83 -1.51
N GLY A 444 -27.45 -41.85 -0.71
CA GLY A 444 -28.47 -40.85 -1.00
C GLY A 444 -27.99 -39.43 -0.70
N ILE A 445 -28.71 -38.45 -1.24
CA ILE A 445 -28.47 -37.03 -0.97
C ILE A 445 -29.08 -36.66 0.37
N LYS A 446 -28.28 -35.98 1.19
CA LYS A 446 -28.60 -35.37 2.48
C LYS A 446 -28.57 -33.86 2.30
N ALA A 447 -29.39 -33.12 3.05
CA ALA A 447 -29.31 -31.66 3.07
C ALA A 447 -29.62 -31.12 4.46
N GLY A 448 -28.82 -30.16 4.92
CA GLY A 448 -28.92 -29.54 6.24
C GLY A 448 -29.01 -28.01 6.18
N ALA A 449 -29.03 -27.40 7.37
CA ALA A 449 -28.95 -25.97 7.57
C ALA A 449 -28.16 -25.65 8.85
N GLY A 450 -27.15 -24.79 8.74
CA GLY A 450 -26.35 -24.32 9.87
C GLY A 450 -26.43 -22.80 10.02
N ILE A 451 -26.65 -22.31 11.24
CA ILE A 451 -26.76 -20.88 11.57
C ILE A 451 -25.73 -20.53 12.64
N ARG A 452 -25.03 -19.39 12.47
CA ARG A 452 -24.21 -18.75 13.49
C ARG A 452 -24.66 -17.31 13.70
N VAL A 453 -24.86 -16.92 14.97
CA VAL A 453 -25.14 -15.54 15.39
C VAL A 453 -24.15 -15.15 16.48
N GLY A 454 -23.26 -14.21 16.17
CA GLY A 454 -22.11 -13.85 16.98
C GLY A 454 -21.19 -15.06 17.17
N GLY A 455 -21.13 -15.53 18.41
CA GLY A 455 -20.41 -16.73 18.82
C GLY A 455 -21.29 -17.96 19.10
N PHE A 456 -22.62 -17.82 19.06
CA PHE A 456 -23.56 -18.94 19.16
C PHE A 456 -23.79 -19.57 17.79
N PHE A 457 -23.95 -20.88 17.74
CA PHE A 457 -24.37 -21.58 16.53
C PHE A 457 -25.28 -22.77 16.86
N PHE A 458 -26.15 -23.09 15.90
CA PHE A 458 -27.06 -24.23 15.92
C PHE A 458 -27.25 -24.70 14.48
N GLY A 459 -27.41 -26.00 14.25
CA GLY A 459 -27.71 -26.50 12.93
C GLY A 459 -27.74 -28.01 12.82
N SER A 460 -27.85 -28.43 11.57
CA SER A 460 -27.88 -29.81 11.10
C SER A 460 -27.13 -29.86 9.77
N ASP A 461 -26.36 -30.92 9.53
CA ASP A 461 -25.76 -31.23 8.22
C ASP A 461 -26.63 -32.22 7.41
N ASP A 462 -27.58 -32.89 8.06
CA ASP A 462 -28.60 -33.78 7.50
C ASP A 462 -29.94 -33.54 8.21
N MET A 463 -30.71 -32.60 7.67
CA MET A 463 -31.98 -32.12 8.23
C MET A 463 -33.20 -32.70 7.49
N LEU A 464 -32.99 -33.37 6.35
CA LEU A 464 -34.08 -33.94 5.54
C LEU A 464 -34.92 -34.96 6.32
N SER A 465 -34.29 -35.75 7.19
CA SER A 465 -34.98 -36.76 8.01
C SER A 465 -35.92 -36.19 9.08
N PHE A 466 -35.91 -34.87 9.33
CA PHE A 466 -36.93 -34.22 10.17
C PHE A 466 -38.21 -33.86 9.38
N PHE A 467 -38.18 -33.99 8.05
CA PHE A 467 -39.28 -33.57 7.16
C PHE A 467 -39.74 -34.67 6.18
N GLY A 468 -39.09 -35.83 6.17
CA GLY A 468 -39.45 -37.00 5.37
C GLY A 468 -38.51 -38.17 5.71
N ASP A 469 -38.62 -39.29 4.99
CA ASP A 469 -37.74 -40.42 5.27
C ASP A 469 -36.30 -40.16 4.82
N GLY A 470 -35.33 -40.37 5.71
CA GLY A 470 -33.91 -40.34 5.34
C GLY A 470 -33.07 -41.33 6.14
N TYR A 471 -31.87 -41.58 5.62
CA TYR A 471 -30.92 -42.55 6.18
C TYR A 471 -29.98 -41.97 7.23
N GLY A 472 -30.05 -40.64 7.45
CA GLY A 472 -29.24 -39.93 8.42
C GLY A 472 -29.95 -38.70 9.01
N MET A 473 -29.56 -38.27 10.20
CA MET A 473 -29.96 -37.00 10.82
C MET A 473 -28.79 -36.44 11.61
N ASN A 474 -28.71 -35.14 11.86
CA ASN A 474 -27.90 -34.64 12.97
C ASN A 474 -28.31 -33.27 13.50
N MET A 475 -27.84 -32.97 14.70
CA MET A 475 -28.01 -31.69 15.39
C MET A 475 -26.69 -31.33 16.08
N TYR A 476 -26.20 -30.13 15.81
CA TYR A 476 -25.09 -29.52 16.54
C TYR A 476 -25.47 -28.15 17.07
N PHE A 477 -24.89 -27.79 18.21
CA PHE A 477 -24.95 -26.43 18.74
C PHE A 477 -23.74 -26.13 19.61
N GLY A 478 -23.46 -24.84 19.80
CA GLY A 478 -22.34 -24.41 20.62
C GLY A 478 -22.29 -22.91 20.85
N ALA A 479 -21.40 -22.53 21.76
CA ALA A 479 -21.16 -21.16 22.17
C ALA A 479 -19.65 -20.87 22.24
N SER A 480 -19.25 -19.74 21.68
CA SER A 480 -17.89 -19.21 21.70
C SER A 480 -17.93 -17.70 21.97
N VAL A 481 -16.80 -17.14 22.40
CA VAL A 481 -16.60 -15.70 22.63
C VAL A 481 -15.49 -15.22 21.70
N PRO A 482 -15.82 -14.74 20.48
CA PRO A 482 -14.85 -14.32 19.48
C PRO A 482 -14.43 -12.84 19.62
N PHE A 483 -13.15 -12.61 19.88
CA PHE A 483 -12.51 -11.29 19.85
C PHE A 483 -11.93 -11.04 18.45
N ASN A 484 -12.79 -10.58 17.55
CA ASN A 484 -12.48 -10.30 16.14
C ASN A 484 -11.34 -9.27 15.96
N LYS A 485 -10.50 -9.45 14.93
CA LYS A 485 -9.58 -8.41 14.44
C LYS A 485 -10.39 -7.25 13.85
N LYS A 486 -9.88 -6.04 14.00
CA LYS A 486 -10.44 -4.79 13.43
C LYS A 486 -9.28 -4.01 12.82
N LYS A 487 -9.51 -3.29 11.70
CA LYS A 487 -8.63 -2.18 11.30
C LYS A 487 -8.58 -1.20 12.49
N PRO A 488 -7.42 -0.63 12.86
CA PRO A 488 -7.39 0.44 13.85
C PRO A 488 -8.26 1.61 13.37
N ARG A 489 -8.87 2.32 14.32
CA ARG A 489 -9.61 3.54 14.01
C ARG A 489 -8.61 4.68 13.79
N ASP A 490 -8.96 5.50 12.84
CA ASP A 490 -8.35 6.75 12.40
C ASP A 490 -9.58 7.68 12.19
N SER A 491 -9.56 8.90 12.73
CA SER A 491 -10.75 9.76 12.89
C SER A 491 -10.78 10.91 11.90
N ASP A 492 -9.65 11.57 11.71
CA ASP A 492 -9.40 12.72 10.84
C ASP A 492 -8.83 12.28 9.48
N GLY A 493 -8.28 11.07 9.38
CA GLY A 493 -7.80 10.46 8.15
C GLY A 493 -6.33 10.74 7.84
N ASP A 494 -5.50 10.96 8.87
CA ASP A 494 -4.08 11.31 8.75
C ASP A 494 -3.13 10.08 8.70
N LEU A 495 -3.69 8.85 8.74
CA LEU A 495 -2.98 7.58 8.78
C LEU A 495 -2.26 7.28 10.12
N VAL A 496 -2.51 8.05 11.17
CA VAL A 496 -2.14 7.73 12.55
C VAL A 496 -3.38 7.19 13.27
N SER A 497 -3.25 6.05 13.95
CA SER A 497 -4.41 5.48 14.66
C SER A 497 -4.73 6.28 15.92
N ASN A 498 -6.02 6.50 16.25
CA ASN A 498 -6.52 7.22 17.44
C ASN A 498 -5.93 6.75 18.79
N ARG A 499 -5.21 5.62 18.81
CA ARG A 499 -4.51 5.08 19.98
C ARG A 499 -3.12 5.69 20.19
N LYS A 500 -2.43 6.06 19.11
CA LYS A 500 -1.08 6.66 19.12
C LYS A 500 -1.12 8.16 18.84
N ASP A 501 -2.11 8.54 18.07
CA ASP A 501 -2.44 9.90 17.71
C ASP A 501 -2.79 10.74 18.95
N LYS A 502 -2.10 11.88 19.04
CA LYS A 502 -2.25 12.91 20.07
C LYS A 502 -3.37 13.90 19.74
N CYS A 503 -3.66 14.17 18.47
CA CYS A 503 -4.49 15.28 18.00
C CYS A 503 -5.81 14.88 17.30
N LYS A 504 -6.16 13.58 17.12
CA LYS A 504 -7.47 12.87 16.94
C LYS A 504 -8.67 13.44 16.19
N ASN A 505 -8.73 14.73 15.96
CA ASN A 505 -9.73 15.44 15.17
C ASN A 505 -9.05 16.42 14.19
N GLU A 506 -7.71 16.49 14.17
CA GLU A 506 -6.88 17.42 13.40
C GLU A 506 -5.79 16.63 12.70
N LYS A 507 -5.69 16.74 11.37
CA LYS A 507 -4.75 15.93 10.60
C LYS A 507 -3.30 16.32 10.88
N GLY A 508 -2.48 15.33 11.21
CA GLY A 508 -1.07 15.52 11.44
C GLY A 508 -0.15 14.65 10.59
N VAL A 509 1.09 14.54 11.07
CA VAL A 509 2.12 13.65 10.53
C VAL A 509 2.54 12.61 11.56
N TRP A 510 3.05 11.46 11.10
CA TRP A 510 3.44 10.35 11.97
C TRP A 510 4.55 10.73 12.97
N GLU A 511 5.48 11.56 12.51
CA GLU A 511 6.64 12.10 13.23
C GLU A 511 6.19 12.85 14.50
N MET A 512 5.14 13.68 14.37
CA MET A 512 4.50 14.42 15.46
C MET A 512 3.42 13.61 16.21
N LYS A 513 3.25 12.32 15.86
CA LYS A 513 2.21 11.41 16.38
C LYS A 513 0.80 11.95 16.14
N GLY A 514 0.50 12.30 14.89
CA GLY A 514 -0.81 12.71 14.42
C GLY A 514 -1.21 14.14 14.76
N CYS A 515 -0.28 14.95 15.26
CA CYS A 515 -0.48 16.40 15.34
C CYS A 515 0.05 17.10 14.08
N PRO A 516 -0.54 18.25 13.70
CA PRO A 516 0.04 19.13 12.68
C PRO A 516 1.53 19.37 12.94
N ASN A 517 2.31 19.45 11.86
CA ASN A 517 3.68 19.93 11.95
C ASN A 517 3.61 21.45 12.21
N PRO A 518 4.24 22.00 13.27
CA PRO A 518 4.18 23.42 13.59
C PRO A 518 5.29 24.24 12.91
N ASP A 519 6.03 23.60 12.01
CA ASP A 519 7.13 24.10 11.14
C ASP A 519 6.95 23.32 9.84
N LYS A 520 6.08 23.81 8.96
CA LYS A 520 5.43 23.01 7.91
C LYS A 520 6.33 22.73 6.70
N ASP A 521 7.22 23.65 6.35
CA ASP A 521 8.20 23.50 5.27
C ASP A 521 9.57 23.01 5.74
N GLY A 522 9.89 23.13 7.03
CA GLY A 522 11.06 22.52 7.66
C GLY A 522 12.29 23.44 7.73
N ASP A 523 12.15 24.76 7.64
CA ASP A 523 13.26 25.72 7.72
C ASP A 523 13.80 25.93 9.16
N GLY A 524 13.05 25.48 10.17
CA GLY A 524 13.39 25.60 11.59
C GLY A 524 12.85 26.86 12.27
N ILE A 525 11.86 27.53 11.68
CA ILE A 525 10.97 28.54 12.24
C ILE A 525 9.58 27.90 12.37
N LEU A 526 8.76 28.35 13.32
CA LEU A 526 7.42 27.80 13.50
C LEU A 526 6.42 28.58 12.63
N ASP A 527 5.41 27.94 12.03
CA ASP A 527 4.36 28.55 11.17
C ASP A 527 3.71 29.83 11.75
N LYS A 528 3.76 29.99 13.08
CA LYS A 528 3.21 31.14 13.82
C LYS A 528 4.16 32.35 13.93
N ASP A 529 5.44 32.13 13.70
CA ASP A 529 6.54 33.10 13.75
C ASP A 529 7.17 33.31 12.36
N ASP A 530 6.72 32.53 11.37
CA ASP A 530 7.16 32.48 9.98
C ASP A 530 6.23 33.32 9.07
N LYS A 531 6.83 34.16 8.21
CA LYS A 531 6.11 34.97 7.21
C LYS A 531 5.69 34.16 5.96
N CYS A 532 6.36 33.06 5.65
CA CYS A 532 6.16 32.23 4.45
C CYS A 532 5.97 30.72 4.74
N PRO A 533 4.97 30.27 5.58
CA PRO A 533 4.86 28.89 6.12
C PRO A 533 4.58 27.73 5.15
N ASP A 534 4.82 27.94 3.86
CA ASP A 534 4.65 26.98 2.77
C ASP A 534 5.93 26.84 1.92
N VAL A 535 6.97 27.65 2.17
CA VAL A 535 8.17 27.80 1.34
C VAL A 535 9.39 28.11 2.21
N ALA A 536 10.14 27.06 2.55
CA ALA A 536 11.28 27.13 3.46
C ALA A 536 12.26 28.27 3.11
N GLY A 537 12.52 29.15 4.08
CA GLY A 537 13.29 30.38 3.88
C GLY A 537 14.47 30.55 4.82
N SER A 538 14.85 31.81 5.03
CA SER A 538 15.98 32.20 5.87
C SER A 538 15.52 32.74 7.23
N LYS A 539 16.40 32.64 8.22
CA LYS A 539 16.18 33.27 9.53
C LYS A 539 16.37 34.79 9.51
N THR A 540 17.04 35.31 8.49
CA THR A 540 17.27 36.74 8.25
C THR A 540 15.97 37.40 7.74
N ALA A 541 15.25 36.75 6.82
CA ALA A 541 13.97 37.21 6.26
C ALA A 541 12.71 36.60 6.93
N ALA A 542 12.84 36.15 8.19
CA ALA A 542 11.75 35.61 9.01
C ALA A 542 10.93 34.47 8.34
N GLY A 543 11.63 33.54 7.69
CA GLY A 543 11.07 32.32 7.10
C GLY A 543 10.72 32.41 5.62
N CYS A 544 10.88 33.59 5.01
CA CYS A 544 10.78 33.74 3.56
C CYS A 544 12.10 33.44 2.85
N PRO A 545 12.06 33.01 1.57
CA PRO A 545 13.21 32.99 0.69
C PRO A 545 13.91 34.35 0.63
N ASP A 546 15.23 34.29 0.63
CA ASP A 546 16.19 35.39 0.78
C ASP A 546 17.52 34.84 0.24
N ALA A 547 17.78 35.14 -1.03
CA ALA A 547 18.76 34.43 -1.85
C ALA A 547 20.21 34.91 -1.65
N ASP A 548 20.41 36.16 -1.24
CA ASP A 548 21.73 36.77 -0.98
C ASP A 548 22.01 37.02 0.51
N LEU A 549 21.03 36.81 1.39
CA LEU A 549 21.13 36.79 2.85
C LEU A 549 21.29 38.18 3.50
N ASP A 550 20.73 39.22 2.89
CA ASP A 550 20.78 40.59 3.40
C ASP A 550 19.73 40.91 4.48
N GLY A 551 18.64 40.11 4.55
CA GLY A 551 17.55 40.24 5.51
C GLY A 551 16.24 40.84 4.98
N VAL A 552 16.18 41.16 3.68
CA VAL A 552 14.95 41.38 2.93
C VAL A 552 14.55 40.06 2.26
N ALA A 553 13.25 39.79 2.14
CA ALA A 553 12.77 38.59 1.45
C ALA A 553 12.78 38.81 -0.07
N ASP A 554 13.05 37.78 -0.89
CA ASP A 554 13.09 37.84 -2.37
C ASP A 554 11.86 38.52 -3.02
N ALA A 555 10.72 38.54 -2.33
CA ALA A 555 9.46 39.15 -2.78
C ALA A 555 9.25 40.61 -2.32
N GLU A 556 9.99 41.05 -1.30
CA GLU A 556 10.03 42.43 -0.78
C GLU A 556 11.29 43.18 -1.25
N ASP A 557 12.27 42.45 -1.76
CA ASP A 557 13.58 42.90 -2.25
C ASP A 557 13.54 43.35 -3.73
N ARG A 558 14.23 44.45 -4.01
CA ARG A 558 14.42 45.04 -5.34
C ARG A 558 15.65 44.49 -6.08
N CYS A 559 16.61 43.90 -5.38
CA CYS A 559 17.86 43.36 -5.90
C CYS A 559 18.17 41.91 -5.41
N PRO A 560 17.30 40.89 -5.62
CA PRO A 560 17.36 39.55 -4.96
C PRO A 560 18.51 38.59 -5.36
N ALA A 561 19.67 39.15 -5.67
CA ALA A 561 20.90 38.43 -6.01
C ALA A 561 22.17 39.20 -5.58
N GLU A 562 22.03 40.41 -5.01
CA GLU A 562 23.11 41.34 -4.67
C GLU A 562 22.78 42.06 -3.35
N ALA A 563 23.18 41.44 -2.24
CA ALA A 563 22.88 41.89 -0.87
C ALA A 563 23.07 43.40 -0.64
N GLY A 564 22.00 44.07 -0.19
CA GLY A 564 21.95 45.50 0.02
C GLY A 564 21.64 45.92 1.46
N ASP A 565 21.08 47.13 1.61
CA ASP A 565 20.59 47.61 2.90
C ASP A 565 19.06 47.55 2.94
N VAL A 566 18.51 47.15 4.09
CA VAL A 566 17.06 47.14 4.36
C VAL A 566 16.43 48.52 4.14
N ALA A 567 17.18 49.61 4.38
CA ALA A 567 16.76 50.99 4.09
C ALA A 567 16.53 51.25 2.59
N MET A 568 17.22 50.51 1.71
CA MET A 568 17.14 50.61 0.25
C MET A 568 16.31 49.48 -0.39
N GLN A 569 15.52 48.76 0.42
CA GLN A 569 14.73 47.59 -0.01
C GLN A 569 15.58 46.50 -0.66
N GLY A 570 16.74 46.22 -0.07
CA GLY A 570 17.65 45.14 -0.44
C GLY A 570 18.63 45.43 -1.57
N CYS A 571 18.62 46.67 -2.10
CA CYS A 571 19.63 47.09 -3.07
C CYS A 571 20.89 47.68 -2.41
N PRO A 572 22.08 47.48 -3.00
CA PRO A 572 23.31 48.12 -2.56
C PRO A 572 23.31 49.63 -2.86
N ASP A 573 24.07 50.37 -2.06
CA ASP A 573 24.45 51.77 -2.23
C ASP A 573 25.97 51.84 -1.99
N ARG A 574 26.71 51.93 -3.10
CA ARG A 574 28.17 51.69 -3.12
C ARG A 574 29.00 52.91 -2.74
N ASP A 575 28.62 54.09 -3.21
CA ASP A 575 29.33 55.34 -2.92
C ASP A 575 28.77 56.12 -1.72
N LYS A 576 27.56 55.73 -1.27
CA LYS A 576 26.90 56.18 -0.02
C LYS A 576 26.35 57.58 -0.07
N ASP A 577 25.86 57.99 -1.24
CA ASP A 577 25.16 59.26 -1.42
C ASP A 577 23.68 59.22 -1.00
N GLY A 578 23.11 58.01 -0.83
CA GLY A 578 21.71 57.79 -0.46
C GLY A 578 20.78 57.45 -1.63
N VAL A 579 21.31 57.18 -2.82
CA VAL A 579 20.63 56.56 -3.95
C VAL A 579 21.17 55.13 -4.11
N ALA A 580 20.28 54.14 -4.28
CA ALA A 580 20.72 52.76 -4.52
C ALA A 580 21.32 52.60 -5.93
N ASP A 581 22.32 51.72 -6.10
CA ASP A 581 23.04 51.47 -7.37
C ASP A 581 22.11 51.25 -8.60
N ILE A 582 20.87 50.77 -8.37
CA ILE A 582 19.85 50.52 -9.40
C ILE A 582 19.08 51.78 -9.85
N ASP A 583 18.99 52.79 -8.99
CA ASP A 583 18.33 54.09 -9.26
C ASP A 583 19.34 55.20 -9.58
N ASP A 584 20.63 54.94 -9.34
CA ASP A 584 21.76 55.83 -9.53
C ASP A 584 22.29 55.79 -10.99
N ALA A 585 22.59 56.97 -11.54
CA ALA A 585 23.18 57.16 -12.85
C ALA A 585 24.72 57.29 -12.80
N CYS A 586 25.31 57.38 -11.61
CA CYS A 586 26.73 57.45 -11.31
C CYS A 586 27.18 56.53 -10.13
N PRO A 587 26.88 55.20 -10.10
CA PRO A 587 27.00 54.31 -8.92
C PRO A 587 28.39 54.07 -8.27
N ASP A 588 29.41 54.85 -8.66
CA ASP A 588 30.76 54.81 -8.13
C ASP A 588 31.25 56.23 -7.72
N LEU A 589 30.39 57.27 -7.76
CA LEU A 589 30.73 58.68 -7.60
C LEU A 589 29.58 59.50 -6.99
N ALA A 590 29.58 59.57 -5.65
CA ALA A 590 28.53 60.19 -4.86
C ALA A 590 28.11 61.60 -5.33
N GLY A 591 26.80 61.80 -5.48
CA GLY A 591 26.21 63.02 -5.99
C GLY A 591 24.99 63.47 -5.20
N LEU A 592 23.95 63.90 -5.92
CA LEU A 592 22.70 64.37 -5.32
C LEU A 592 21.51 63.59 -5.88
N ALA A 593 20.59 63.18 -5.00
CA ALA A 593 19.37 62.47 -5.39
C ALA A 593 18.51 63.23 -6.45
N GLN A 594 18.57 64.57 -6.50
CA GLN A 594 17.89 65.36 -7.54
C GLN A 594 18.44 65.12 -8.96
N TYR A 595 19.69 64.63 -9.05
CA TYR A 595 20.42 64.32 -10.28
C TYR A 595 20.63 62.80 -10.46
N LYS A 596 19.87 61.98 -9.73
CA LYS A 596 20.01 60.51 -9.70
C LYS A 596 21.44 60.06 -9.37
N GLY A 597 21.95 60.55 -8.25
CA GLY A 597 23.23 60.15 -7.69
C GLY A 597 24.47 60.74 -8.38
N CYS A 598 24.29 61.55 -9.43
CA CYS A 598 25.41 62.23 -10.08
C CYS A 598 25.73 63.60 -9.44
N PRO A 599 27.02 64.01 -9.43
CA PRO A 599 27.44 65.35 -9.05
C PRO A 599 27.08 66.40 -10.12
N ASP A 600 27.13 67.66 -9.70
CA ASP A 600 26.96 68.90 -10.48
C ASP A 600 28.05 69.84 -9.96
N THR A 601 29.17 69.89 -10.69
CA THR A 601 30.45 70.43 -10.19
C THR A 601 30.52 71.96 -10.27
N ASP A 602 29.83 72.60 -11.21
CA ASP A 602 29.80 74.06 -11.35
C ASP A 602 28.47 74.73 -10.94
N GLY A 603 27.41 73.96 -10.72
CA GLY A 603 26.15 74.41 -10.14
C GLY A 603 25.18 75.03 -11.13
N ASP A 604 25.30 74.73 -12.42
CA ASP A 604 24.44 75.29 -13.48
C ASP A 604 23.03 74.67 -13.55
N GLY A 605 22.84 73.51 -12.90
CA GLY A 605 21.60 72.73 -12.89
C GLY A 605 21.63 71.46 -13.76
N ILE A 606 22.76 71.12 -14.36
CA ILE A 606 23.01 69.95 -15.19
C ILE A 606 24.06 69.08 -14.51
N ALA A 607 23.82 67.77 -14.44
CA ALA A 607 24.77 66.86 -13.81
C ALA A 607 25.98 66.57 -14.71
N ASP A 608 27.15 66.37 -14.11
CA ASP A 608 28.45 66.19 -14.77
C ASP A 608 28.45 65.08 -15.85
N ASN A 609 27.57 64.08 -15.70
CA ASN A 609 27.46 62.95 -16.62
C ASN A 609 26.69 63.27 -17.92
N VAL A 610 25.95 64.39 -17.96
CA VAL A 610 25.17 64.85 -19.12
C VAL A 610 25.54 66.25 -19.58
N ASP A 611 26.30 67.01 -18.78
CA ASP A 611 26.92 68.28 -19.15
C ASP A 611 28.09 68.09 -20.14
N LYS A 612 28.22 69.00 -21.11
CA LYS A 612 29.35 69.10 -22.05
C LYS A 612 30.54 69.90 -21.49
N CYS A 613 30.31 70.76 -20.50
CA CYS A 613 31.30 71.60 -19.85
C CYS A 613 31.26 71.53 -18.30
N PRO A 614 31.46 70.35 -17.63
CA PRO A 614 31.26 70.10 -16.18
C PRO A 614 32.08 70.90 -15.15
N THR A 615 32.63 72.05 -15.53
CA THR A 615 33.50 72.91 -14.73
C THR A 615 33.34 74.40 -15.10
N ALA A 616 32.38 74.73 -15.97
CA ALA A 616 32.17 76.04 -16.55
C ALA A 616 30.69 76.26 -16.86
N ALA A 617 29.92 76.63 -15.84
CA ALA A 617 28.46 76.76 -15.86
C ALA A 617 27.87 77.44 -17.13
N GLY A 618 26.89 76.78 -17.73
CA GLY A 618 26.17 77.26 -18.92
C GLY A 618 24.64 77.14 -18.81
N PRO A 619 23.90 77.60 -19.83
CA PRO A 619 22.47 77.33 -19.91
C PRO A 619 22.20 75.94 -20.48
N ILE A 620 21.11 75.30 -20.04
CA ILE A 620 20.57 74.04 -20.63
C ILE A 620 20.41 74.13 -22.15
N ALA A 621 20.14 75.33 -22.70
CA ALA A 621 20.04 75.56 -24.13
C ALA A 621 21.35 75.28 -24.91
N ASN A 622 22.49 75.34 -24.23
CA ASN A 622 23.85 75.15 -24.77
C ASN A 622 24.50 73.85 -24.25
N GLU A 623 23.71 72.90 -23.73
CA GLU A 623 24.17 71.63 -23.17
C GLU A 623 25.17 71.81 -21.99
N GLY A 624 25.00 72.88 -21.21
CA GLY A 624 25.83 73.25 -20.04
C GLY A 624 27.09 74.05 -20.34
N CYS A 625 27.32 74.40 -21.61
CA CYS A 625 28.47 75.24 -21.98
C CYS A 625 28.13 76.74 -22.09
N PRO A 626 29.05 77.65 -21.72
CA PRO A 626 28.87 79.09 -21.88
C PRO A 626 28.89 79.51 -23.35
N ASP A 627 28.43 80.74 -23.60
CA ASP A 627 28.56 81.48 -24.87
C ASP A 627 29.14 82.86 -24.49
N THR A 628 30.46 82.99 -24.64
CA THR A 628 31.25 84.09 -24.08
C THR A 628 31.08 85.40 -24.83
N ASP A 629 30.79 85.38 -26.14
CA ASP A 629 30.60 86.59 -26.95
C ASP A 629 29.15 86.84 -27.43
N ASN A 630 28.24 85.90 -27.13
CA ASN A 630 26.79 85.97 -27.34
C ASN A 630 26.37 86.02 -28.82
N ASP A 631 27.09 85.31 -29.69
CA ASP A 631 26.74 85.17 -31.11
C ASP A 631 25.70 84.06 -31.40
N GLY A 632 25.44 83.19 -30.42
CA GLY A 632 24.53 82.06 -30.54
C GLY A 632 25.20 80.72 -30.85
N VAL A 633 26.53 80.64 -30.77
CA VAL A 633 27.31 79.40 -30.79
C VAL A 633 28.03 79.23 -29.44
N ALA A 634 27.75 78.15 -28.71
CA ALA A 634 28.42 77.88 -27.44
C ALA A 634 29.93 77.69 -27.60
N ASP A 635 30.73 78.09 -26.60
CA ASP A 635 32.20 78.14 -26.63
C ASP A 635 32.88 76.83 -27.07
N HIS A 636 32.24 75.68 -26.80
CA HIS A 636 32.75 74.36 -27.18
C HIS A 636 32.53 73.99 -28.65
N LEU A 637 31.66 74.73 -29.36
CA LEU A 637 31.36 74.61 -30.78
C LEU A 637 31.87 75.81 -31.60
N ASP A 638 32.17 76.91 -30.93
CA ASP A 638 32.70 78.13 -31.54
C ASP A 638 34.21 78.01 -31.81
N LYS A 639 34.62 78.41 -33.02
CA LYS A 639 36.02 78.52 -33.43
C LYS A 639 36.67 79.85 -33.07
N CYS A 640 35.88 80.84 -32.68
CA CYS A 640 36.26 82.18 -32.28
C CYS A 640 35.57 82.65 -30.96
N PRO A 641 35.63 81.92 -29.80
CA PRO A 641 34.79 82.14 -28.58
C PRO A 641 34.87 83.48 -27.84
N THR A 642 35.40 84.53 -28.46
CA THR A 642 35.59 85.88 -27.90
C THR A 642 35.36 86.98 -28.96
N VAL A 643 34.92 86.63 -30.17
CA VAL A 643 34.77 87.51 -31.33
C VAL A 643 33.54 87.13 -32.17
N ALA A 644 32.37 87.58 -31.72
CA ALA A 644 31.06 87.24 -32.27
C ALA A 644 30.97 87.24 -33.80
N GLY A 645 30.43 86.15 -34.35
CA GLY A 645 30.38 85.86 -35.77
C GLY A 645 29.00 85.41 -36.26
N THR A 646 28.97 84.28 -36.97
CA THR A 646 27.72 83.66 -37.42
C THR A 646 27.75 82.15 -37.25
N VAL A 647 26.59 81.56 -36.89
CA VAL A 647 26.39 80.11 -36.79
C VAL A 647 26.84 79.37 -38.07
N ASN A 648 26.60 79.94 -39.26
CA ASN A 648 27.02 79.36 -40.54
C ASN A 648 28.55 79.29 -40.74
N ASN A 649 29.31 80.04 -39.95
CA ASN A 649 30.76 80.16 -40.02
C ASN A 649 31.42 79.75 -38.68
N PHE A 650 30.75 78.90 -37.89
CA PHE A 650 31.23 78.32 -36.63
C PHE A 650 31.65 79.40 -35.61
N GLY A 651 30.76 80.39 -35.41
CA GLY A 651 30.92 81.50 -34.48
C GLY A 651 31.96 82.56 -34.88
N CYS A 652 32.64 82.39 -36.01
CA CYS A 652 33.63 83.36 -36.49
C CYS A 652 33.03 84.46 -37.40
N PRO A 653 33.62 85.67 -37.48
CA PRO A 653 33.15 86.74 -38.36
C PRO A 653 33.36 86.45 -39.86
N GLU A 654 32.31 86.60 -40.68
CA GLU A 654 32.42 86.37 -42.12
C GLU A 654 33.32 87.41 -42.84
N VAL A 655 34.18 86.92 -43.74
CA VAL A 655 35.03 87.77 -44.58
C VAL A 655 34.20 88.44 -45.69
N SER A 656 33.93 89.73 -45.52
CA SER A 656 33.03 90.48 -46.41
C SER A 656 33.47 90.48 -47.88
N VAL A 657 32.49 90.59 -48.78
CA VAL A 657 32.72 90.65 -50.24
C VAL A 657 33.63 91.83 -50.63
N GLN A 658 33.61 92.93 -49.88
CA GLN A 658 34.50 94.07 -50.10
C GLN A 658 35.96 93.72 -49.76
N VAL A 659 36.20 93.04 -48.63
CA VAL A 659 37.52 92.56 -48.22
C VAL A 659 38.09 91.57 -49.25
N LYS A 660 37.30 90.56 -49.67
CA LYS A 660 37.71 89.60 -50.72
C LYS A 660 38.10 90.29 -52.03
N LYS A 661 37.32 91.28 -52.48
CA LYS A 661 37.66 92.13 -53.65
C LYS A 661 38.93 92.95 -53.44
N ARG A 662 39.17 93.49 -52.24
CA ARG A 662 40.38 94.29 -51.94
C ARG A 662 41.63 93.42 -51.90
N LEU A 663 41.55 92.22 -51.31
CA LEU A 663 42.65 91.22 -51.33
C LEU A 663 43.04 90.85 -52.77
N ALA A 664 42.07 90.51 -53.62
CA ALA A 664 42.32 90.18 -55.03
C ALA A 664 42.96 91.34 -55.82
N PHE A 665 42.51 92.58 -55.57
CA PHE A 665 43.13 93.78 -56.16
C PHE A 665 44.57 94.00 -55.67
N ALA A 666 44.80 93.90 -54.35
CA ALA A 666 46.13 94.06 -53.77
C ALA A 666 47.11 93.00 -54.32
N ALA A 667 46.71 91.73 -54.35
CA ALA A 667 47.53 90.62 -54.83
C ALA A 667 47.96 90.78 -56.30
N THR A 668 47.06 91.27 -57.17
CA THR A 668 47.35 91.50 -58.60
C THR A 668 48.16 92.78 -58.87
N ALA A 669 48.19 93.73 -57.92
CA ALA A 669 48.91 95.00 -58.06
C ALA A 669 50.32 95.01 -57.41
N ILE A 670 50.75 93.91 -56.79
CA ILE A 670 52.13 93.74 -56.27
C ILE A 670 53.12 93.67 -57.43
N GLN A 671 54.16 94.50 -57.37
CA GLN A 671 55.21 94.58 -58.38
C GLN A 671 56.55 94.12 -57.81
N PHE A 672 57.29 93.41 -58.66
CA PHE A 672 58.64 92.93 -58.38
C PHE A 672 59.64 93.54 -59.35
N ASP A 673 60.92 93.54 -58.98
CA ASP A 673 61.99 93.85 -59.92
C ASP A 673 62.12 92.80 -61.02
N LEU A 674 62.60 93.23 -62.20
CA LEU A 674 62.66 92.39 -63.39
C LEU A 674 63.55 91.16 -63.15
N GLY A 675 62.98 89.97 -63.35
CA GLY A 675 63.67 88.70 -63.13
C GLY A 675 63.96 88.36 -61.66
N LYS A 676 63.43 89.13 -60.69
CA LYS A 676 63.68 88.95 -59.24
C LYS A 676 62.38 88.73 -58.46
N ALA A 677 62.56 88.31 -57.20
CA ALA A 677 61.53 88.23 -56.17
C ALA A 677 61.51 89.44 -55.21
N THR A 678 62.43 90.40 -55.38
CA THR A 678 62.45 91.65 -54.61
C THR A 678 61.19 92.48 -54.90
N ILE A 679 60.40 92.74 -53.86
CA ILE A 679 59.18 93.57 -53.91
C ILE A 679 59.58 95.04 -54.08
N LYS A 680 58.89 95.75 -54.99
CA LYS A 680 59.10 97.20 -55.17
C LYS A 680 58.45 98.00 -54.05
N LYS A 681 59.14 99.04 -53.57
CA LYS A 681 58.63 99.96 -52.52
C LYS A 681 57.24 100.55 -52.81
N THR A 682 56.87 100.68 -54.10
CA THR A 682 55.54 101.14 -54.53
C THR A 682 54.40 100.21 -54.11
N SER A 683 54.67 98.91 -53.90
CA SER A 683 53.67 97.92 -53.46
C SER A 683 53.53 97.83 -51.93
N ASN A 684 54.44 98.43 -51.16
CA ASN A 684 54.39 98.38 -49.69
C ASN A 684 53.05 98.91 -49.13
N LYS A 685 52.50 100.00 -49.69
CA LYS A 685 51.21 100.55 -49.25
C LYS A 685 50.06 99.55 -49.38
N LEU A 686 50.04 98.76 -50.47
CA LEU A 686 49.03 97.74 -50.68
C LEU A 686 49.23 96.54 -49.75
N LEU A 687 50.49 96.16 -49.49
CA LEU A 687 50.81 95.09 -48.54
C LEU A 687 50.44 95.48 -47.10
N ASP A 688 50.66 96.74 -46.71
CA ASP A 688 50.27 97.26 -45.39
C ASP A 688 48.74 97.27 -45.19
N GLU A 689 47.96 97.49 -46.25
CA GLU A 689 46.49 97.30 -46.20
C GLU A 689 46.10 95.83 -45.98
N VAL A 690 46.81 94.88 -46.61
CA VAL A 690 46.58 93.44 -46.39
C VAL A 690 46.98 93.01 -44.97
N VAL A 691 48.06 93.58 -44.41
CA VAL A 691 48.43 93.40 -43.00
C VAL A 691 47.32 93.85 -42.07
N LYS A 692 46.60 94.94 -42.38
CA LYS A 692 45.45 95.36 -41.57
C LYS A 692 44.35 94.30 -41.61
N ILE A 693 43.96 93.83 -42.80
CA ILE A 693 42.96 92.75 -42.95
C ILE A 693 43.36 91.49 -42.17
N LEU A 694 44.65 91.11 -42.18
CA LEU A 694 45.16 89.96 -41.42
C LEU A 694 45.14 90.14 -39.89
N LYS A 695 45.08 91.39 -39.40
CA LYS A 695 44.89 91.71 -37.97
C LYS A 695 43.41 91.79 -37.59
N ASP A 696 42.58 92.30 -38.49
CA ASP A 696 41.13 92.39 -38.33
C ASP A 696 40.44 90.99 -38.36
N TYR A 697 41.11 89.98 -38.92
CA TYR A 697 40.67 88.57 -38.95
C TYR A 697 41.74 87.63 -38.37
N PRO A 698 41.91 87.53 -37.03
CA PRO A 698 43.02 86.79 -36.40
C PRO A 698 42.95 85.26 -36.60
N ASP A 699 41.75 84.68 -36.63
CA ASP A 699 41.54 83.22 -36.70
C ASP A 699 41.54 82.67 -38.14
N TYR A 700 41.74 83.57 -39.10
CA TYR A 700 41.90 83.24 -40.51
C TYR A 700 43.37 83.03 -40.89
N MET A 701 43.61 82.04 -41.74
CA MET A 701 44.87 81.76 -42.43
C MET A 701 44.84 82.33 -43.84
N MET A 702 45.98 82.83 -44.32
CA MET A 702 46.14 83.31 -45.69
C MET A 702 47.06 82.40 -46.51
N THR A 703 46.59 82.03 -47.70
CA THR A 703 47.42 81.39 -48.72
C THR A 703 47.93 82.45 -49.70
N ILE A 704 49.18 82.32 -50.13
CA ILE A 704 49.87 83.26 -51.02
C ILE A 704 50.40 82.46 -52.21
N GLU A 705 49.76 82.59 -53.37
CA GLU A 705 50.16 81.87 -54.58
C GLU A 705 50.96 82.78 -55.53
N GLY A 706 52.18 82.37 -55.88
CA GLY A 706 52.99 83.02 -56.91
C GLY A 706 52.72 82.45 -58.31
N HIS A 707 52.65 83.31 -59.33
CA HIS A 707 52.48 82.90 -60.72
C HIS A 707 53.38 83.70 -61.70
N THR A 708 53.71 83.08 -62.83
CA THR A 708 54.45 83.68 -63.95
C THR A 708 53.66 83.54 -65.26
N ASP A 709 54.21 84.10 -66.34
CA ASP A 709 53.86 83.68 -67.70
C ASP A 709 54.79 82.53 -68.16
N ASN A 710 54.54 81.99 -69.35
CA ASN A 710 55.29 80.86 -69.92
C ASN A 710 56.60 81.26 -70.64
N THR A 711 57.11 82.49 -70.45
CA THR A 711 58.36 82.92 -71.07
C THR A 711 59.54 82.41 -70.24
N GLY A 712 60.46 81.65 -70.86
CA GLY A 712 61.63 81.10 -70.19
C GLY A 712 61.49 79.60 -69.90
N LYS A 713 62.32 79.09 -68.97
CA LYS A 713 62.29 77.68 -68.57
C LYS A 713 61.25 77.44 -67.46
N PRO A 714 60.36 76.43 -67.57
CA PRO A 714 59.34 76.14 -66.55
C PRO A 714 59.91 75.99 -65.14
N GLU A 715 61.07 75.37 -64.97
CA GLU A 715 61.69 75.16 -63.65
C GLU A 715 62.15 76.48 -63.02
N LYS A 716 62.66 77.42 -63.84
CA LYS A 716 63.03 78.76 -63.37
C LYS A 716 61.80 79.61 -63.04
N ASN A 717 60.72 79.45 -63.80
CA ASN A 717 59.45 80.12 -63.54
C ASN A 717 58.77 79.60 -62.28
N MET A 718 58.83 78.28 -62.04
CA MET A 718 58.41 77.64 -60.80
C MET A 718 59.18 78.21 -59.60
N GLN A 719 60.52 78.20 -59.63
CA GLN A 719 61.32 78.76 -58.53
C GLN A 719 61.04 80.25 -58.30
N LEU A 720 61.06 81.07 -59.37
CA LEU A 720 60.77 82.51 -59.28
C LEU A 720 59.37 82.80 -58.71
N SER A 721 58.39 81.93 -58.97
CA SER A 721 57.05 82.06 -58.39
C SER A 721 57.03 81.75 -56.89
N LYS A 722 57.76 80.72 -56.45
CA LYS A 722 57.94 80.38 -55.02
C LYS A 722 58.66 81.49 -54.26
N ASP A 723 59.79 81.96 -54.79
CA ASP A 723 60.59 83.03 -54.19
C ASP A 723 59.75 84.31 -54.00
N ARG A 724 58.82 84.60 -54.93
CA ARG A 724 57.90 85.75 -54.85
C ARG A 724 56.82 85.58 -53.79
N ALA A 725 56.21 84.40 -53.69
CA ALA A 725 55.25 84.09 -52.64
C ALA A 725 55.91 84.18 -51.25
N ALA A 726 57.09 83.56 -51.10
CA ALA A 726 57.93 83.62 -49.91
C ALA A 726 58.33 85.06 -49.54
N SER A 727 58.65 85.91 -50.52
CA SER A 727 58.98 87.32 -50.28
C SER A 727 57.78 88.13 -49.76
N VAL A 728 56.57 87.83 -50.22
CA VAL A 728 55.33 88.46 -49.73
C VAL A 728 54.98 87.95 -48.33
N LYS A 729 55.13 86.66 -48.06
CA LYS A 729 55.02 86.09 -46.71
C LYS A 729 56.01 86.73 -45.74
N ALA A 730 57.28 86.82 -46.11
CA ALA A 730 58.33 87.46 -45.30
C ALA A 730 57.99 88.93 -45.00
N TYR A 731 57.35 89.66 -45.93
CA TYR A 731 56.85 91.00 -45.67
C TYR A 731 55.78 91.01 -44.57
N PHE A 732 54.76 90.15 -44.65
CA PHE A 732 53.71 90.08 -43.62
C PHE A 732 54.24 89.62 -42.25
N VAL A 733 55.16 88.67 -42.21
CA VAL A 733 55.86 88.26 -40.98
C VAL A 733 56.62 89.43 -40.36
N SER A 734 57.34 90.21 -41.17
CA SER A 734 58.05 91.42 -40.71
C SER A 734 57.14 92.51 -40.13
N LYS A 735 55.83 92.42 -40.38
CA LYS A 735 54.79 93.37 -39.91
C LYS A 735 53.98 92.82 -38.73
N GLY A 736 54.39 91.68 -38.17
CA GLY A 736 53.81 91.07 -36.97
C GLY A 736 52.64 90.12 -37.23
N ILE A 737 52.51 89.55 -38.44
CA ILE A 737 51.60 88.42 -38.68
C ILE A 737 52.35 87.12 -38.38
N ALA A 738 51.78 86.24 -37.55
CA ALA A 738 52.39 84.96 -37.21
C ALA A 738 52.64 84.10 -38.47
N ALA A 739 53.85 83.55 -38.61
CA ALA A 739 54.25 82.82 -39.81
C ALA A 739 53.40 81.57 -40.08
N GLU A 740 52.86 80.94 -39.02
CA GLU A 740 51.96 79.79 -39.06
C GLU A 740 50.60 80.11 -39.70
N ARG A 741 50.17 81.38 -39.69
CA ARG A 741 48.95 81.84 -40.35
C ARG A 741 49.12 82.05 -41.85
N LEU A 742 50.33 81.88 -42.39
CA LEU A 742 50.68 82.22 -43.77
C LEU A 742 51.27 81.00 -44.49
N SER A 743 50.57 80.50 -45.51
CA SER A 743 51.15 79.54 -46.46
C SER A 743 51.54 80.23 -47.75
N ASP A 744 52.65 79.81 -48.34
CA ASP A 744 53.20 80.34 -49.58
C ASP A 744 53.53 79.17 -50.52
N ASP A 745 53.10 79.26 -51.77
CA ASP A 745 53.48 78.31 -52.81
C ASP A 745 53.58 79.02 -54.18
N GLY A 746 54.30 78.40 -55.10
CA GLY A 746 54.53 78.90 -56.44
C GLY A 746 54.04 77.89 -57.47
N PHE A 747 53.34 78.40 -58.49
CA PHE A 747 52.73 77.59 -59.53
C PHE A 747 53.35 77.82 -60.92
N GLY A 748 54.39 78.65 -61.03
CA GLY A 748 54.97 79.05 -62.32
C GLY A 748 53.89 79.51 -63.29
N ASP A 749 53.89 78.95 -64.50
CA ASP A 749 52.90 79.19 -65.55
C ASP A 749 51.74 78.18 -65.59
N THR A 750 51.65 77.25 -64.63
CA THR A 750 50.66 76.15 -64.63
C THR A 750 49.21 76.59 -64.34
N LYS A 751 49.02 77.77 -63.73
CA LYS A 751 47.71 78.37 -63.41
C LYS A 751 47.52 79.73 -64.13
N PRO A 752 47.42 79.77 -65.47
CA PRO A 752 47.23 81.01 -66.22
C PRO A 752 45.77 81.51 -66.12
N VAL A 753 45.61 82.83 -65.96
CA VAL A 753 44.29 83.52 -65.94
C VAL A 753 44.00 84.27 -67.24
N ALA A 754 44.97 84.31 -68.16
CA ALA A 754 44.84 84.87 -69.49
C ALA A 754 45.73 84.14 -70.50
N SER A 755 45.46 84.31 -71.79
CA SER A 755 46.25 83.67 -72.85
C SER A 755 47.70 84.17 -72.86
N ASN A 756 48.64 83.26 -72.64
CA ASN A 756 50.08 83.51 -72.75
C ASN A 756 50.54 83.95 -74.15
N LYS A 757 49.69 83.83 -75.18
CA LYS A 757 50.02 84.25 -76.56
C LYS A 757 50.21 85.77 -76.67
N THR A 758 49.47 86.58 -75.93
CA THR A 758 49.56 88.06 -76.00
C THR A 758 50.39 88.66 -74.87
N ALA A 759 51.07 89.78 -75.12
CA ALA A 759 51.85 90.47 -74.10
C ALA A 759 50.99 90.92 -72.90
N ALA A 760 49.75 91.37 -73.18
CA ALA A 760 48.77 91.73 -72.15
C ALA A 760 48.32 90.51 -71.32
N GLY A 761 48.14 89.34 -71.92
CA GLY A 761 47.81 88.11 -71.21
C GLY A 761 48.96 87.61 -70.33
N ARG A 762 50.19 87.63 -70.85
CA ARG A 762 51.41 87.36 -70.05
C ARG A 762 51.54 88.31 -68.85
N ALA A 763 51.25 89.59 -69.03
CA ALA A 763 51.24 90.56 -67.93
C ALA A 763 50.21 90.23 -66.84
N LYS A 764 49.02 89.71 -67.18
CA LYS A 764 48.02 89.25 -66.20
C LYS A 764 48.41 87.94 -65.50
N ASN A 765 49.18 87.07 -66.17
CA ASN A 765 49.62 85.80 -65.59
C ASN A 765 50.72 85.98 -64.53
N ARG A 766 51.63 86.95 -64.72
CA ARG A 766 52.63 87.37 -63.73
C ARG A 766 51.97 88.13 -62.57
N ARG A 767 51.44 87.40 -61.58
CA ARG A 767 50.70 87.94 -60.43
C ARG A 767 51.04 87.19 -59.15
N VAL A 768 50.62 87.75 -58.01
CA VAL A 768 50.35 86.99 -56.79
C VAL A 768 48.84 86.81 -56.69
N ALA A 769 48.38 85.71 -56.10
CA ALA A 769 47.01 85.56 -55.61
C ALA A 769 47.04 85.38 -54.09
N MET A 770 46.00 85.85 -53.41
CA MET A 770 45.83 85.71 -51.97
C MET A 770 44.41 85.21 -51.69
N ASP A 771 44.28 84.21 -50.84
CA ASP A 771 42.99 83.71 -50.36
C ASP A 771 43.02 83.62 -48.82
N LEU A 772 41.87 83.85 -48.19
CA LEU A 772 41.72 83.95 -46.74
C LEU A 772 40.68 82.94 -46.28
N LYS A 773 41.10 81.97 -45.45
CA LYS A 773 40.29 80.82 -45.02
C LYS A 773 40.29 80.71 -43.51
N LEU A 774 39.16 80.28 -42.94
CA LEU A 774 39.09 80.02 -41.50
C LEU A 774 40.03 78.86 -41.14
N LYS A 775 40.62 78.89 -39.95
CA LYS A 775 41.40 77.77 -39.42
C LYS A 775 40.50 76.52 -39.32
N ASN A 776 40.92 75.43 -39.96
CA ASN A 776 40.24 74.14 -39.88
C ASN A 776 40.39 73.53 -38.48
#